data_AF-A0A1S2PTI0-F1
#
_entry.id   AF-A0A1S2PTI0-F1
#
_cell.length_a   1.000
_cell.length_b   1.000
_cell.length_c   1.000
_cell.angle_alpha   90.00
_cell.angle_beta   90.00
_cell.angle_gamma   90.00
#
_symmetry.space_group_name_H-M   'P 1'
#
loop_
_entity.id
_entity.type
_entity.pdbx_description
1 polymer ?
#
loop_
_entity_poly.entity_id
_entity_poly.type
_entity_poly.pdbx_seq_one_letter_code
_entity_poly.pdbx_strand_id
1 'polypeptide(L)'
;MSNEEDGGVRGLRTWAADAVARAKRLTAGLTPGAEPQQGGPVPRREYDASVAELDQMSGLFDHDPCLRSAVGVWLGGALAMRHLAWGGEPADRERAETLLRDARDPASVLGATVTEEDRRWAALFLLSLVSPLPPQQGLAGGAPDLSDFVAWASETGPAGMTRVAPEIRALTDEVVRLPLPPEFLAQLRRMQDFSADPTGPGLSDLLTGMMPVGPVTDRLRETTDRVVGMTGTAPAGGTAKPADSEPPGAPDPVLTPDGIRRIAAALDAVHATRHGLDEALRSEDPHRALNELLHRLRSVQDQPPPGPNAVSALEALRALLLNISQGAGGTHQDRTAGRAHMKTVLDHLENLTGSLPPGVREGDPAVMGRAMELYGRAMDAREAQDVRQLRELVEEAEALEQAVPENHPFRFMAVGALGAAYAGLGAVTRDRETLLRAVSYMESGMSGARNSTLPFAGEVTRPYLPDLGLLRAGLVGDGTATAPEDLAPLVPPPPGASTEELHTSALSLSMRYAVTHHRADLDALIAEQERVRDGVREGRAPRIAAEALWQLAQAYRERGVLDQDVKDIRALAAAKEALSALAADVLLQSGAEHGLLAARAGASRGVQAALWAASQGRLHEAVAALELGRALVLHAASTSSAVPELLRAAGHHDLAEVWRTAAGASRAGGADGEGGVPGELPSTLRRQALEALGYRREGGLLGTPSLSELADGVAESGADALIYLVPCEAGEAGVVIAVGPRIGAGVGVRSLLSGAESGPLERYLDATAAREAARREHRSDLAAEQVWEEALGALCDWAFEVLGPVLAGLEERLTGEAEAERDWDDRPLRLVLVPCGRLGIVPWHAARFPAGTPYDHLCQTAVISYAASGSQFLATLGRAPRDPVAAPVLLADPGMELPYSEIEVMALRDAFYRQARMCGGISQLPDEERAAAGTPDDVLSFLADGASMLHIASHGSAGTRPTVSALHLEGDLTVTRLLDGPDARRGAEDGPLVVLSACQTDLSNRDHDEALTLTTAFVAAGARDVVGSRWLAQDGASALLMAVFHHYVNVDGLSPVDALRAAQLWMLDPKRENPGSLHGQLLRQIRRPGLERVALWAPFIHQGHPGRTRTETQQATATTEKTETEGRKA
;
A
#
# COMPACT_ATOMS: atom_id res chain seq x y z
N MET A 1 -61.43 -57.56 -8.64
CA MET A 1 -59.98 -57.76 -8.47
C MET A 1 -59.34 -56.41 -8.69
N SER A 2 -58.83 -55.84 -7.60
CA SER A 2 -58.39 -54.45 -7.45
C SER A 2 -57.12 -54.16 -8.25
N ASN A 3 -57.12 -53.05 -8.97
CA ASN A 3 -55.93 -52.36 -9.46
C ASN A 3 -55.58 -51.27 -8.40
N GLU A 4 -55.31 -51.70 -7.17
CA GLU A 4 -54.73 -50.82 -6.16
C GLU A 4 -53.22 -50.82 -6.39
N GLU A 5 -52.73 -49.80 -7.10
CA GLU A 5 -51.30 -49.49 -7.12
C GLU A 5 -50.87 -49.20 -5.68
N ASP A 6 -49.98 -50.03 -5.15
CA ASP A 6 -49.39 -49.89 -3.81
C ASP A 6 -48.81 -48.47 -3.64
N GLY A 7 -49.01 -47.86 -2.46
CA GLY A 7 -48.58 -46.49 -2.17
C GLY A 7 -47.08 -46.28 -2.38
N GLY A 8 -46.28 -47.35 -2.26
CA GLY A 8 -44.86 -47.37 -2.59
C GLY A 8 -44.56 -47.14 -4.07
N VAL A 9 -45.35 -47.70 -4.99
CA VAL A 9 -45.15 -47.54 -6.45
C VAL A 9 -45.52 -46.13 -6.91
N ARG A 10 -46.58 -45.54 -6.35
CA ARG A 10 -46.92 -44.12 -6.56
C ARG A 10 -45.83 -43.20 -6.01
N GLY A 11 -45.31 -43.48 -4.82
CA GLY A 11 -44.20 -42.74 -4.23
C GLY A 11 -42.93 -42.79 -5.09
N LEU A 12 -42.58 -43.97 -5.61
CA LEU A 12 -41.42 -44.16 -6.49
C LEU A 12 -41.57 -43.38 -7.82
N ARG A 13 -42.78 -43.38 -8.40
CA ARG A 13 -43.10 -42.61 -9.62
C ARG A 13 -43.02 -41.11 -9.41
N THR A 14 -43.55 -40.60 -8.29
CA THR A 14 -43.46 -39.18 -7.94
C THR A 14 -42.00 -38.78 -7.69
N TRP A 15 -41.23 -39.61 -6.97
CA TRP A 15 -39.82 -39.34 -6.72
C TRP A 15 -39.01 -39.28 -8.02
N ALA A 16 -39.21 -40.22 -8.95
CA ALA A 16 -38.55 -40.20 -10.26
C ALA A 16 -38.89 -38.95 -11.08
N ALA A 17 -40.17 -38.55 -11.10
CA ALA A 17 -40.60 -37.33 -11.79
C ALA A 17 -39.93 -36.07 -11.20
N ASP A 18 -39.82 -36.01 -9.87
CA ASP A 18 -39.18 -34.89 -9.17
C ASP A 18 -37.66 -34.84 -9.39
N ALA A 19 -36.99 -36.00 -9.41
CA ALA A 19 -35.56 -36.10 -9.69
C ALA A 19 -35.23 -35.72 -11.14
N VAL A 20 -36.03 -36.20 -12.11
CA VAL A 20 -35.93 -35.77 -13.52
C VAL A 20 -36.20 -34.27 -13.66
N ALA A 21 -37.17 -33.72 -12.92
CA ALA A 21 -37.43 -32.29 -12.92
C ALA A 21 -36.27 -31.46 -12.33
N ARG A 22 -35.58 -31.98 -11.29
CA ARG A 22 -34.33 -31.38 -10.76
C ARG A 22 -33.22 -31.42 -11.80
N ALA A 23 -33.02 -32.54 -12.47
CA ALA A 23 -32.02 -32.67 -13.54
C ALA A 23 -32.31 -31.73 -14.72
N LYS A 24 -33.59 -31.57 -15.10
CA LYS A 24 -34.04 -30.57 -16.09
C LYS A 24 -33.73 -29.13 -15.69
N ARG A 25 -33.60 -28.81 -14.40
CA ARG A 25 -33.17 -27.47 -13.96
C ARG A 25 -31.69 -27.20 -14.23
N LEU A 26 -30.87 -28.25 -14.36
CA LEU A 26 -29.52 -28.15 -14.90
C LEU A 26 -29.50 -27.78 -16.40
N THR A 27 -30.67 -27.65 -17.05
CA THR A 27 -30.83 -27.18 -18.43
C THR A 27 -31.69 -25.90 -18.56
N ALA A 28 -31.91 -25.16 -17.46
CA ALA A 28 -32.86 -24.02 -17.41
C ALA A 28 -32.64 -22.91 -18.47
N GLY A 29 -31.40 -22.67 -18.91
CA GLY A 29 -31.06 -21.71 -19.98
C GLY A 29 -31.40 -22.18 -21.40
N LEU A 30 -31.81 -23.44 -21.57
CA LEU A 30 -32.15 -24.04 -22.87
C LEU A 30 -33.66 -24.26 -23.05
N THR A 31 -34.49 -23.96 -22.04
CA THR A 31 -35.94 -24.26 -22.06
C THR A 31 -36.79 -22.98 -22.10
N PRO A 32 -37.59 -22.73 -23.14
CA PRO A 32 -38.43 -21.54 -23.28
C PRO A 32 -39.47 -21.46 -22.14
N GLY A 33 -39.45 -20.36 -21.39
CA GLY A 33 -40.39 -20.10 -20.30
C GLY A 33 -39.96 -20.61 -18.92
N ALA A 34 -38.76 -21.18 -18.77
CA ALA A 34 -38.15 -21.35 -17.45
C ALA A 34 -37.68 -19.97 -16.94
N GLU A 35 -38.01 -19.60 -15.70
CA GLU A 35 -37.50 -18.36 -15.12
C GLU A 35 -35.97 -18.40 -15.11
N PRO A 36 -35.28 -17.36 -15.63
CA PRO A 36 -33.83 -17.27 -15.52
C PRO A 36 -33.46 -17.27 -14.03
N GLN A 37 -32.63 -18.22 -13.61
CA GLN A 37 -32.12 -18.22 -12.24
C GLN A 37 -31.33 -16.92 -12.02
N GLN A 38 -31.71 -16.15 -11.02
CA GLN A 38 -30.93 -15.00 -10.55
C GLN A 38 -29.71 -15.52 -9.79
N GLY A 39 -28.66 -15.91 -10.52
CA GLY A 39 -27.43 -16.46 -9.94
C GLY A 39 -26.53 -17.01 -11.04
N GLY A 40 -25.21 -16.94 -10.84
CA GLY A 40 -24.19 -17.37 -11.80
C GLY A 40 -24.18 -18.90 -12.10
N PRO A 41 -23.06 -19.47 -12.55
CA PRO A 41 -23.01 -20.87 -12.99
C PRO A 41 -23.46 -21.83 -11.87
N VAL A 42 -24.18 -22.89 -12.25
CA VAL A 42 -24.71 -23.89 -11.30
C VAL A 42 -23.55 -24.51 -10.49
N PRO A 43 -23.58 -24.47 -9.15
CA PRO A 43 -22.52 -25.02 -8.31
C PRO A 43 -22.33 -26.53 -8.51
N ARG A 44 -21.07 -27.03 -8.49
CA ARG A 44 -20.72 -28.46 -8.64
C ARG A 44 -21.57 -29.40 -7.77
N ARG A 45 -21.86 -29.00 -6.53
CA ARG A 45 -22.68 -29.76 -5.58
C ARG A 45 -24.08 -30.13 -6.11
N GLU A 46 -24.66 -29.32 -6.99
CA GLU A 46 -26.00 -29.57 -7.55
C GLU A 46 -25.99 -30.62 -8.65
N TYR A 47 -24.90 -30.65 -9.44
CA TYR A 47 -24.63 -31.74 -10.38
C TYR A 47 -24.39 -33.05 -9.63
N ASP A 48 -23.56 -33.03 -8.58
CA ASP A 48 -23.26 -34.21 -7.77
C ASP A 48 -24.51 -34.78 -7.10
N ALA A 49 -25.36 -33.91 -6.54
CA ALA A 49 -26.63 -34.33 -5.95
C ALA A 49 -27.57 -34.97 -6.98
N SER A 50 -27.69 -34.37 -8.17
CA SER A 50 -28.57 -34.88 -9.24
C SER A 50 -28.07 -36.21 -9.81
N VAL A 51 -26.75 -36.34 -10.02
CA VAL A 51 -26.13 -37.60 -10.47
C VAL A 51 -26.34 -38.69 -9.42
N ALA A 52 -26.04 -38.42 -8.15
CA ALA A 52 -26.19 -39.43 -7.08
C ALA A 52 -27.65 -39.91 -6.93
N GLU A 53 -28.61 -38.99 -7.00
CA GLU A 53 -30.03 -39.30 -6.89
C GLU A 53 -30.53 -40.15 -8.07
N LEU A 54 -30.20 -39.76 -9.31
CA LEU A 54 -30.58 -40.50 -10.51
C LEU A 54 -29.87 -41.85 -10.62
N ASP A 55 -28.63 -41.94 -10.14
CA ASP A 55 -27.87 -43.19 -10.15
C ASP A 55 -28.47 -44.21 -9.18
N GLN A 56 -28.85 -43.77 -7.97
CA GLN A 56 -29.58 -44.58 -7.00
C GLN A 56 -30.91 -45.11 -7.57
N MET A 57 -31.59 -44.28 -8.35
CA MET A 57 -32.86 -44.61 -9.00
C MET A 57 -32.71 -45.62 -10.15
N SER A 58 -31.62 -45.57 -10.91
CA SER A 58 -31.43 -46.39 -12.12
C SER A 58 -31.55 -47.90 -11.85
N GLY A 59 -31.17 -48.34 -10.65
CA GLY A 59 -31.28 -49.74 -10.20
C GLY A 59 -32.62 -50.15 -9.58
N LEU A 60 -33.60 -49.24 -9.44
CA LEU A 60 -34.88 -49.52 -8.77
C LEU A 60 -36.04 -49.76 -9.74
N PHE A 61 -35.88 -49.45 -11.02
CA PHE A 61 -36.97 -49.42 -12.01
C PHE A 61 -37.00 -50.64 -12.94
N ASP A 62 -36.58 -51.83 -12.48
CA ASP A 62 -36.57 -53.08 -13.26
C ASP A 62 -37.96 -53.51 -13.77
N HIS A 63 -39.03 -52.99 -13.17
CA HIS A 63 -40.43 -53.30 -13.50
C HIS A 63 -41.20 -52.17 -14.20
N ASP A 64 -40.62 -50.98 -14.38
CA ASP A 64 -41.24 -49.83 -15.08
C ASP A 64 -40.30 -49.30 -16.18
N PRO A 65 -40.38 -49.85 -17.40
CA PRO A 65 -39.49 -49.50 -18.50
C PRO A 65 -39.52 -48.01 -18.88
N CYS A 66 -40.68 -47.36 -18.78
CA CYS A 66 -40.85 -45.96 -19.15
C CYS A 66 -40.09 -45.02 -18.19
N LEU A 67 -40.13 -45.31 -16.88
CA LEU A 67 -39.36 -44.54 -15.90
C LEU A 67 -37.86 -44.83 -15.99
N ARG A 68 -37.47 -46.09 -16.22
CA ARG A 68 -36.06 -46.45 -16.42
C ARG A 68 -35.45 -45.69 -17.60
N SER A 69 -36.20 -45.59 -18.71
CA SER A 69 -35.82 -44.80 -19.87
C SER A 69 -35.64 -43.32 -19.55
N ALA A 70 -36.59 -42.70 -18.84
CA ALA A 70 -36.51 -41.28 -18.47
C ALA A 70 -35.35 -40.99 -17.51
N VAL A 71 -35.20 -41.80 -16.45
CA VAL A 71 -34.08 -41.68 -15.50
C VAL A 71 -32.74 -41.90 -16.20
N GLY A 72 -32.65 -42.87 -17.12
CA GLY A 72 -31.43 -43.14 -17.89
C GLY A 72 -30.99 -41.98 -18.78
N VAL A 73 -31.92 -41.34 -19.50
CA VAL A 73 -31.62 -40.16 -20.32
C VAL A 73 -31.10 -39.00 -19.48
N TRP A 74 -31.76 -38.69 -18.36
CA TRP A 74 -31.41 -37.55 -17.51
C TRP A 74 -30.19 -37.83 -16.63
N LEU A 75 -29.89 -39.09 -16.30
CA LEU A 75 -28.63 -39.49 -15.68
C LEU A 75 -27.47 -39.30 -16.66
N GLY A 76 -27.62 -39.77 -17.90
CA GLY A 76 -26.64 -39.54 -18.97
C GLY A 76 -26.41 -38.05 -19.24
N GLY A 77 -27.48 -37.25 -19.23
CA GLY A 77 -27.40 -35.79 -19.35
C GLY A 77 -26.70 -35.11 -18.17
N ALA A 78 -27.03 -35.48 -16.93
CA ALA A 78 -26.38 -34.91 -15.74
C ALA A 78 -24.88 -35.25 -15.68
N LEU A 79 -24.50 -36.47 -16.06
CA LEU A 79 -23.09 -36.89 -16.17
C LEU A 79 -22.36 -36.10 -17.27
N ALA A 80 -22.98 -35.92 -18.44
CA ALA A 80 -22.42 -35.12 -19.53
C ALA A 80 -22.18 -33.66 -19.10
N MET A 81 -23.18 -33.04 -18.46
CA MET A 81 -23.09 -31.66 -17.99
C MET A 81 -22.05 -31.48 -16.87
N ARG A 82 -21.94 -32.45 -15.95
CA ARG A 82 -20.91 -32.44 -14.90
C ARG A 82 -19.50 -32.52 -15.49
N HIS A 83 -19.29 -33.40 -16.48
CA HIS A 83 -18.01 -33.51 -17.19
C HIS A 83 -17.64 -32.20 -17.89
N LEU A 84 -18.59 -31.58 -18.61
CA LEU A 84 -18.37 -30.34 -19.37
C LEU A 84 -18.13 -29.11 -18.49
N ALA A 85 -18.77 -29.02 -17.32
CA ALA A 85 -18.65 -27.84 -16.45
C ALA A 85 -17.39 -27.83 -15.56
N TRP A 86 -16.80 -28.99 -15.25
CA TRP A 86 -15.71 -29.10 -14.26
C TRP A 86 -14.56 -30.03 -14.69
N GLY A 87 -14.49 -30.43 -15.97
CA GLY A 87 -13.47 -31.36 -16.47
C GLY A 87 -13.52 -32.72 -15.78
N GLY A 88 -14.74 -33.23 -15.53
CA GLY A 88 -15.06 -34.36 -14.61
C GLY A 88 -14.28 -35.67 -14.85
N GLU A 89 -14.43 -36.63 -13.94
CA GLU A 89 -13.71 -37.92 -13.99
C GLU A 89 -13.88 -38.60 -15.37
N PRO A 90 -12.83 -39.19 -15.97
CA PRO A 90 -12.93 -39.84 -17.29
C PRO A 90 -14.08 -40.86 -17.41
N ALA A 91 -14.47 -41.47 -16.28
CA ALA A 91 -15.59 -42.41 -16.19
C ALA A 91 -16.96 -41.77 -16.46
N ASP A 92 -17.15 -40.47 -16.15
CA ASP A 92 -18.42 -39.76 -16.38
C ASP A 92 -18.73 -39.65 -17.87
N ARG A 93 -17.71 -39.33 -18.68
CA ARG A 93 -17.84 -39.20 -20.12
C ARG A 93 -18.23 -40.53 -20.77
N GLU A 94 -17.51 -41.60 -20.44
CA GLU A 94 -17.77 -42.93 -21.00
C GLU A 94 -19.16 -43.45 -20.62
N ARG A 95 -19.57 -43.24 -19.37
CA ARG A 95 -20.88 -43.65 -18.86
C ARG A 95 -22.01 -42.81 -19.48
N ALA A 96 -21.82 -41.50 -19.62
CA ALA A 96 -22.76 -40.63 -20.30
C ALA A 96 -22.94 -41.03 -21.77
N GLU A 97 -21.86 -41.23 -22.52
CA GLU A 97 -21.92 -41.67 -23.93
C GLU A 97 -22.68 -42.99 -24.07
N THR A 98 -22.44 -43.95 -23.17
CA THR A 98 -23.12 -45.25 -23.18
C THR A 98 -24.63 -45.10 -22.96
N LEU A 99 -25.04 -44.42 -21.89
CA LEU A 99 -26.46 -44.23 -21.55
C LEU A 99 -27.22 -43.44 -22.64
N LEU A 100 -26.59 -42.42 -23.21
CA LEU A 100 -27.20 -41.56 -24.22
C LEU A 100 -27.31 -42.26 -25.58
N ARG A 101 -26.31 -43.06 -25.98
CA ARG A 101 -26.37 -43.90 -27.18
C ARG A 101 -27.41 -45.00 -27.04
N ASP A 102 -27.46 -45.68 -25.89
CA ASP A 102 -28.47 -46.69 -25.60
C ASP A 102 -29.88 -46.09 -25.63
N ALA A 103 -30.10 -44.92 -25.01
CA ALA A 103 -31.40 -44.24 -25.05
C ALA A 103 -31.84 -43.82 -26.46
N ARG A 104 -30.89 -43.59 -27.38
CA ARG A 104 -31.17 -43.24 -28.77
C ARG A 104 -31.45 -44.45 -29.67
N ASP A 105 -30.89 -45.62 -29.36
CA ASP A 105 -31.12 -46.85 -30.13
C ASP A 105 -32.50 -47.46 -29.80
N PRO A 106 -33.48 -47.44 -30.71
CA PRO A 106 -34.81 -48.01 -30.47
C PRO A 106 -34.79 -49.53 -30.24
N ALA A 107 -33.71 -50.22 -30.61
CA ALA A 107 -33.53 -51.65 -30.37
C ALA A 107 -32.96 -51.97 -28.98
N SER A 108 -32.49 -50.96 -28.23
CA SER A 108 -31.94 -51.16 -26.89
C SER A 108 -33.04 -51.23 -25.82
N VAL A 109 -32.70 -51.80 -24.66
CA VAL A 109 -33.61 -51.90 -23.51
C VAL A 109 -34.03 -50.52 -23.01
N LEU A 110 -33.14 -49.52 -23.06
CA LEU A 110 -33.46 -48.15 -22.68
C LEU A 110 -34.25 -47.44 -23.79
N GLY A 111 -33.82 -47.51 -25.04
CA GLY A 111 -34.38 -46.73 -26.14
C GLY A 111 -35.73 -47.20 -26.67
N ALA A 112 -36.13 -48.46 -26.40
CA ALA A 112 -37.43 -49.01 -26.79
C ALA A 112 -38.63 -48.26 -26.17
N THR A 113 -38.44 -47.66 -24.98
CA THR A 113 -39.50 -46.95 -24.23
C THR A 113 -39.21 -45.47 -23.95
N VAL A 114 -38.12 -44.93 -24.50
CA VAL A 114 -37.79 -43.49 -24.45
C VAL A 114 -38.80 -42.69 -25.29
N THR A 115 -39.29 -41.57 -24.74
CA THR A 115 -40.17 -40.65 -25.46
C THR A 115 -39.41 -39.96 -26.60
N GLU A 116 -40.12 -39.50 -27.64
CA GLU A 116 -39.47 -38.78 -28.75
C GLU A 116 -38.78 -37.49 -28.27
N GLU A 117 -39.33 -36.84 -27.24
CA GLU A 117 -38.74 -35.66 -26.62
C GLU A 117 -37.44 -35.99 -25.87
N ASP A 118 -37.45 -37.00 -24.99
CA ASP A 118 -36.26 -37.43 -24.25
C ASP A 118 -35.17 -37.97 -25.20
N ARG A 119 -35.54 -38.59 -26.32
CA ARG A 119 -34.58 -39.01 -27.36
C ARG A 119 -33.84 -37.82 -27.97
N ARG A 120 -34.55 -36.71 -28.21
CA ARG A 120 -33.95 -35.47 -28.73
C ARG A 120 -33.08 -34.78 -27.67
N TRP A 121 -33.46 -34.81 -26.40
CA TRP A 121 -32.59 -34.37 -25.29
C TRP A 121 -31.33 -35.23 -25.18
N ALA A 122 -31.46 -36.55 -25.33
CA ALA A 122 -30.31 -37.45 -25.37
C ALA A 122 -29.37 -37.12 -26.55
N ALA A 123 -29.93 -36.76 -27.71
CA ALA A 123 -29.16 -36.29 -28.85
C ALA A 123 -28.43 -34.97 -28.56
N LEU A 124 -29.03 -34.04 -27.82
CA LEU A 124 -28.39 -32.79 -27.41
C LEU A 124 -27.21 -33.03 -26.46
N PHE A 125 -27.40 -33.84 -25.43
CA PHE A 125 -26.32 -34.18 -24.49
C PHE A 125 -25.19 -34.95 -25.19
N LEU A 126 -25.51 -35.86 -26.10
CA LEU A 126 -24.50 -36.61 -26.85
C LEU A 126 -23.76 -35.73 -27.86
N LEU A 127 -24.46 -34.80 -28.52
CA LEU A 127 -23.84 -33.78 -29.38
C LEU A 127 -22.82 -32.93 -28.61
N SER A 128 -23.11 -32.64 -27.35
CA SER A 128 -22.23 -31.88 -26.45
C SER A 128 -20.95 -32.63 -26.07
N LEU A 129 -20.95 -33.97 -26.16
CA LEU A 129 -19.78 -34.80 -25.88
C LEU A 129 -18.96 -35.10 -27.15
N VAL A 130 -19.61 -35.21 -28.30
CA VAL A 130 -19.00 -35.63 -29.58
C VAL A 130 -18.56 -34.44 -30.45
N SER A 131 -19.15 -33.26 -30.25
CA SER A 131 -18.78 -32.02 -30.96
C SER A 131 -17.66 -31.25 -30.22
N PRO A 132 -16.69 -30.63 -30.94
CA PRO A 132 -15.64 -29.80 -30.34
C PRO A 132 -16.12 -28.44 -29.82
N LEU A 133 -17.38 -28.10 -30.05
CA LEU A 133 -18.00 -26.94 -29.45
C LEU A 133 -18.82 -27.44 -28.27
N PRO A 134 -18.30 -27.36 -27.03
CA PRO A 134 -19.18 -27.56 -25.89
C PRO A 134 -20.31 -26.53 -26.01
N PRO A 135 -21.58 -26.89 -25.76
CA PRO A 135 -22.53 -25.89 -25.33
C PRO A 135 -21.94 -25.28 -24.07
N GLN A 136 -21.79 -23.95 -24.10
CA GLN A 136 -21.32 -23.05 -23.05
C GLN A 136 -21.19 -23.70 -21.66
N GLN A 137 -20.03 -23.55 -21.01
CA GLN A 137 -19.88 -23.94 -19.60
C GLN A 137 -20.98 -23.27 -18.76
N GLY A 138 -22.01 -24.04 -18.41
CA GLY A 138 -23.20 -23.55 -17.75
C GLY A 138 -24.01 -22.56 -18.62
N LEU A 139 -25.26 -22.93 -18.88
CA LEU A 139 -26.40 -22.10 -18.45
C LEU A 139 -26.04 -20.65 -18.09
N ALA A 140 -26.23 -19.74 -19.05
CA ALA A 140 -25.98 -18.29 -19.03
C ALA A 140 -24.51 -17.83 -19.24
N GLY A 141 -24.15 -17.54 -20.50
CA GLY A 141 -23.41 -16.31 -20.84
C GLY A 141 -21.94 -16.39 -21.27
N GLY A 142 -21.37 -17.57 -21.57
CA GLY A 142 -19.97 -17.69 -22.03
C GLY A 142 -19.80 -17.94 -23.53
N ALA A 143 -18.86 -17.27 -24.20
CA ALA A 143 -18.44 -17.59 -25.58
C ALA A 143 -17.57 -18.88 -25.64
N PRO A 144 -17.55 -19.62 -26.77
CA PRO A 144 -16.86 -20.92 -26.87
C PRO A 144 -15.32 -20.83 -26.76
N ASP A 145 -14.70 -21.87 -26.17
CA ASP A 145 -13.25 -22.04 -26.06
C ASP A 145 -12.64 -22.45 -27.41
N LEU A 146 -11.85 -21.55 -28.00
CA LEU A 146 -11.22 -21.75 -29.31
C LEU A 146 -9.98 -22.66 -29.22
N SER A 147 -9.34 -22.74 -28.04
CA SER A 147 -8.16 -23.56 -27.78
C SER A 147 -8.52 -25.04 -27.75
N ASP A 148 -9.65 -25.39 -27.13
CA ASP A 148 -10.19 -26.76 -27.13
C ASP A 148 -10.57 -27.23 -28.54
N PHE A 149 -11.18 -26.35 -29.35
CA PHE A 149 -11.49 -26.64 -30.75
C PHE A 149 -10.22 -26.94 -31.57
N VAL A 150 -9.16 -26.15 -31.38
CA VAL A 150 -7.88 -26.31 -32.08
C VAL A 150 -7.11 -27.55 -31.60
N ALA A 151 -7.14 -27.85 -30.30
CA ALA A 151 -6.55 -29.06 -29.73
C ALA A 151 -7.23 -30.31 -30.29
N TRP A 152 -8.57 -30.34 -30.28
CA TRP A 152 -9.36 -31.41 -30.86
C TRP A 152 -9.12 -31.58 -32.37
N ALA A 153 -9.07 -30.49 -33.14
CA ALA A 153 -8.82 -30.53 -34.58
C ALA A 153 -7.41 -31.08 -34.89
N SER A 154 -6.43 -30.77 -34.04
CA SER A 154 -5.06 -31.25 -34.14
C SER A 154 -4.93 -32.74 -33.78
N GLU A 155 -5.65 -33.21 -32.75
CA GLU A 155 -5.68 -34.61 -32.32
C GLU A 155 -6.46 -35.53 -33.28
N THR A 156 -7.59 -35.04 -33.80
CA THR A 156 -8.50 -35.81 -34.66
C THR A 156 -8.00 -35.92 -36.10
N GLY A 157 -7.36 -34.86 -36.60
CA GLY A 157 -6.85 -34.76 -37.97
C GLY A 157 -7.94 -34.78 -39.07
N PRO A 158 -7.58 -34.51 -40.35
CA PRO A 158 -8.53 -34.36 -41.45
C PRO A 158 -9.37 -35.62 -41.76
N ALA A 159 -8.77 -36.80 -41.56
CA ALA A 159 -9.41 -38.10 -41.78
C ALA A 159 -10.33 -38.53 -40.62
N GLY A 160 -10.10 -38.01 -39.40
CA GLY A 160 -10.98 -38.22 -38.25
C GLY A 160 -12.21 -37.32 -38.32
N MET A 161 -12.05 -36.05 -38.73
CA MET A 161 -13.17 -35.10 -38.89
C MET A 161 -14.21 -35.59 -39.90
N THR A 162 -13.77 -36.17 -41.01
CA THR A 162 -14.66 -36.78 -42.02
C THR A 162 -15.41 -38.01 -41.52
N ARG A 163 -14.91 -38.69 -40.46
CA ARG A 163 -15.54 -39.87 -39.86
C ARG A 163 -16.61 -39.51 -38.84
N VAL A 164 -16.46 -38.39 -38.12
CA VAL A 164 -17.38 -37.92 -37.07
C VAL A 164 -18.50 -37.02 -37.63
N ALA A 165 -18.27 -36.37 -38.78
CA ALA A 165 -19.25 -35.51 -39.44
C ALA A 165 -20.66 -36.12 -39.68
N PRO A 166 -20.82 -37.40 -40.05
CA PRO A 166 -22.15 -38.01 -40.20
C PRO A 166 -22.90 -38.15 -38.86
N GLU A 167 -22.18 -38.44 -37.77
CA GLU A 167 -22.75 -38.58 -36.42
C GLU A 167 -23.20 -37.21 -35.89
N ILE A 168 -22.36 -36.18 -36.02
CA ILE A 168 -22.71 -34.79 -35.67
C ILE A 168 -23.93 -34.31 -36.47
N ARG A 169 -24.02 -34.65 -37.77
CA ARG A 169 -25.17 -34.28 -38.61
C ARG A 169 -26.46 -34.92 -38.11
N ALA A 170 -26.45 -36.24 -37.87
CA ALA A 170 -27.61 -36.97 -37.38
C ALA A 170 -28.10 -36.45 -36.02
N LEU A 171 -27.17 -36.13 -35.12
CA LEU A 171 -27.47 -35.54 -33.82
C LEU A 171 -28.09 -34.14 -33.98
N THR A 172 -27.52 -33.30 -34.84
CA THR A 172 -28.01 -31.93 -35.05
C THR A 172 -29.42 -31.91 -35.65
N ASP A 173 -29.73 -32.82 -36.58
CA ASP A 173 -31.07 -32.95 -37.18
C ASP A 173 -32.17 -33.29 -36.15
N GLU A 174 -31.82 -34.07 -35.12
CA GLU A 174 -32.72 -34.40 -34.00
C GLU A 174 -32.88 -33.20 -33.04
N VAL A 175 -31.79 -32.50 -32.73
CA VAL A 175 -31.74 -31.40 -31.76
C VAL A 175 -32.45 -30.14 -32.26
N VAL A 176 -32.39 -29.82 -33.54
CA VAL A 176 -33.04 -28.60 -34.12
C VAL A 176 -34.58 -28.62 -33.96
N ARG A 177 -35.16 -29.78 -33.61
CA ARG A 177 -36.60 -29.96 -33.32
C ARG A 177 -36.96 -29.81 -31.83
N LEU A 178 -35.99 -29.57 -30.96
CA LEU A 178 -36.25 -29.19 -29.57
C LEU A 178 -36.68 -27.71 -29.52
N PRO A 179 -37.53 -27.34 -28.54
CA PRO A 179 -37.86 -25.94 -28.29
C PRO A 179 -36.66 -25.27 -27.63
N LEU A 180 -35.61 -24.92 -28.38
CA LEU A 180 -34.39 -24.28 -27.87
C LEU A 180 -34.41 -22.76 -28.17
N PRO A 181 -33.61 -21.94 -27.46
CA PRO A 181 -33.50 -20.52 -27.76
C PRO A 181 -33.10 -20.25 -29.23
N PRO A 182 -33.61 -19.18 -29.86
CA PRO A 182 -33.34 -18.87 -31.27
C PRO A 182 -31.84 -18.75 -31.60
N GLU A 183 -31.06 -18.20 -30.67
CA GLU A 183 -29.61 -18.01 -30.81
C GLU A 183 -28.87 -19.36 -30.84
N PHE A 184 -29.27 -20.29 -29.96
CA PHE A 184 -28.73 -21.63 -29.89
C PHE A 184 -29.06 -22.44 -31.15
N LEU A 185 -30.30 -22.32 -31.65
CA LEU A 185 -30.71 -22.93 -32.92
C LEU A 185 -29.95 -22.34 -34.12
N ALA A 186 -29.63 -21.04 -34.12
CA ALA A 186 -28.84 -20.42 -35.17
C ALA A 186 -27.39 -20.93 -35.18
N GLN A 187 -26.80 -21.19 -34.01
CA GLN A 187 -25.47 -21.78 -33.90
C GLN A 187 -25.45 -23.24 -34.39
N LEU A 188 -26.44 -24.04 -34.00
CA LEU A 188 -26.58 -25.42 -34.46
C LEU A 188 -26.79 -25.51 -35.98
N ARG A 189 -27.56 -24.60 -36.58
CA ARG A 189 -27.73 -24.52 -38.04
C ARG A 189 -26.42 -24.17 -38.76
N ARG A 190 -25.62 -23.25 -38.23
CA ARG A 190 -24.29 -22.94 -38.78
C ARG A 190 -23.34 -24.13 -38.72
N MET A 191 -23.38 -24.90 -37.64
CA MET A 191 -22.63 -26.15 -37.51
C MET A 191 -23.13 -27.24 -38.49
N GLN A 192 -24.45 -27.29 -38.71
CA GLN A 192 -25.08 -28.16 -39.71
C GLN A 192 -24.61 -27.80 -41.13
N ASP A 193 -24.55 -26.51 -41.45
CA ASP A 193 -24.09 -26.00 -42.75
C ASP A 193 -22.58 -26.27 -42.96
N PHE A 194 -21.74 -26.06 -41.95
CA PHE A 194 -20.32 -26.42 -42.00
C PHE A 194 -20.09 -27.93 -42.16
N SER A 195 -20.87 -28.75 -41.45
CA SER A 195 -20.80 -30.21 -41.56
C SER A 195 -21.40 -30.72 -42.88
N ALA A 196 -22.21 -29.91 -43.57
CA ALA A 196 -22.79 -30.21 -44.88
C ALA A 196 -21.75 -30.11 -46.00
N ASP A 197 -20.88 -29.09 -45.93
CA ASP A 197 -19.80 -28.84 -46.86
C ASP A 197 -18.59 -28.19 -46.13
N PRO A 198 -17.63 -29.00 -45.64
CA PRO A 198 -16.49 -28.52 -44.85
C PRO A 198 -15.43 -27.86 -45.76
N THR A 199 -15.82 -26.79 -46.43
CA THR A 199 -14.96 -25.95 -47.26
C THR A 199 -14.31 -24.87 -46.39
N GLY A 200 -13.22 -24.28 -46.87
CA GLY A 200 -12.56 -23.17 -46.18
C GLY A 200 -13.48 -21.96 -45.88
N PRO A 201 -14.43 -21.57 -46.74
CA PRO A 201 -15.40 -20.50 -46.43
C PRO A 201 -16.37 -20.92 -45.33
N GLY A 202 -16.80 -22.20 -45.31
CA GLY A 202 -17.63 -22.73 -44.22
C GLY A 202 -16.91 -22.74 -42.87
N LEU A 203 -15.60 -23.01 -42.84
CA LEU A 203 -14.79 -22.91 -41.62
C LEU A 203 -14.62 -21.45 -41.17
N SER A 204 -14.44 -20.53 -42.12
CA SER A 204 -14.36 -19.08 -41.87
C SER A 204 -15.66 -18.55 -41.25
N ASP A 205 -16.81 -18.93 -41.80
CA ASP A 205 -18.13 -18.55 -41.29
C ASP A 205 -18.42 -19.15 -39.91
N LEU A 206 -17.99 -20.40 -39.67
CA LEU A 206 -18.08 -21.06 -38.37
C LEU A 206 -17.22 -20.33 -37.31
N LEU A 207 -15.93 -20.10 -37.59
CA LEU A 207 -15.01 -19.39 -36.70
C LEU A 207 -15.47 -17.95 -36.44
N THR A 208 -15.94 -17.25 -37.45
CA THR A 208 -16.46 -15.87 -37.34
C THR A 208 -17.71 -15.81 -36.48
N GLY A 209 -18.59 -16.80 -36.58
CA GLY A 209 -19.79 -16.90 -35.74
C GLY A 209 -19.53 -17.18 -34.26
N MET A 210 -18.29 -17.58 -33.91
CA MET A 210 -17.86 -17.93 -32.56
C MET A 210 -17.04 -16.84 -31.87
N MET A 211 -16.58 -15.83 -32.61
CA MET A 211 -15.76 -14.75 -32.08
C MET A 211 -16.61 -13.48 -31.83
N PRO A 212 -16.31 -12.67 -30.79
CA PRO A 212 -16.94 -11.37 -30.61
C PRO A 212 -16.51 -10.38 -31.71
N VAL A 213 -17.44 -9.51 -32.12
CA VAL A 213 -17.23 -8.57 -33.23
C VAL A 213 -16.13 -7.55 -32.90
N GLY A 214 -15.08 -7.47 -33.72
CA GLY A 214 -13.98 -6.53 -33.54
C GLY A 214 -12.93 -6.50 -34.67
N PRO A 215 -11.96 -5.58 -34.59
CA PRO A 215 -10.96 -5.36 -35.66
C PRO A 215 -10.01 -6.54 -35.88
N VAL A 216 -9.71 -7.33 -34.83
CA VAL A 216 -8.88 -8.54 -34.95
C VAL A 216 -9.65 -9.63 -35.71
N THR A 217 -10.95 -9.78 -35.45
CA THR A 217 -11.82 -10.70 -36.19
C THR A 217 -12.05 -10.26 -37.64
N ASP A 218 -12.07 -8.95 -37.92
CA ASP A 218 -12.16 -8.42 -39.29
C ASP A 218 -10.86 -8.66 -40.08
N ARG A 219 -9.69 -8.61 -39.42
CA ARG A 219 -8.40 -8.94 -40.04
C ARG A 219 -8.22 -10.44 -40.25
N LEU A 220 -8.69 -11.27 -39.32
CA LEU A 220 -8.80 -12.72 -39.48
C LEU A 220 -9.75 -13.08 -40.63
N ARG A 221 -10.88 -12.37 -40.80
CA ARG A 221 -11.78 -12.49 -41.95
C ARG A 221 -11.03 -12.22 -43.26
N GLU A 222 -10.34 -11.07 -43.35
CA GLU A 222 -9.63 -10.65 -44.56
C GLU A 222 -8.45 -11.57 -44.94
N THR A 223 -7.80 -12.19 -43.95
CA THR A 223 -6.69 -13.14 -44.16
C THR A 223 -7.17 -14.56 -44.44
N THR A 224 -8.23 -15.03 -43.77
CA THR A 224 -8.83 -16.35 -44.03
C THR A 224 -9.46 -16.41 -45.43
N ASP A 225 -10.14 -15.34 -45.85
CA ASP A 225 -10.75 -15.23 -47.18
C ASP A 225 -9.69 -15.18 -48.31
N ARG A 226 -8.53 -14.55 -48.08
CA ARG A 226 -7.43 -14.51 -49.05
C ARG A 226 -6.72 -15.86 -49.23
N VAL A 227 -6.62 -16.65 -48.16
CA VAL A 227 -5.90 -17.94 -48.15
C VAL A 227 -6.76 -19.05 -48.77
N VAL A 228 -8.04 -19.10 -48.43
CA VAL A 228 -8.96 -20.13 -48.93
C VAL A 228 -9.24 -19.98 -50.43
N GLY A 229 -9.21 -18.76 -50.94
CA GLY A 229 -9.27 -18.46 -52.38
C GLY A 229 -8.15 -19.10 -53.21
N MET A 230 -7.04 -19.53 -52.59
CA MET A 230 -5.92 -20.21 -53.27
C MET A 230 -6.00 -21.74 -53.22
N THR A 231 -6.88 -22.34 -52.41
CA THR A 231 -7.02 -23.80 -52.25
C THR A 231 -8.22 -24.41 -52.97
N GLY A 232 -9.02 -23.60 -53.67
CA GLY A 232 -10.13 -24.08 -54.48
C GLY A 232 -9.64 -24.86 -55.71
N THR A 233 -9.98 -26.15 -55.77
CA THR A 233 -9.85 -26.99 -56.96
C THR A 233 -10.49 -26.31 -58.18
N ALA A 234 -9.67 -25.95 -59.17
CA ALA A 234 -10.12 -25.39 -60.43
C ALA A 234 -11.00 -26.39 -61.22
N PRO A 235 -12.15 -26.00 -61.78
CA PRO A 235 -12.80 -26.78 -62.82
C PRO A 235 -12.06 -26.56 -64.15
N ALA A 236 -11.78 -27.66 -64.84
CA ALA A 236 -11.11 -27.67 -66.13
C ALA A 236 -11.94 -26.95 -67.21
N GLY A 237 -11.31 -26.02 -67.94
CA GLY A 237 -11.77 -25.54 -69.25
C GLY A 237 -11.85 -24.02 -69.39
N GLY A 238 -10.80 -23.41 -69.97
CA GLY A 238 -10.83 -22.01 -70.40
C GLY A 238 -9.44 -21.46 -70.71
N THR A 239 -9.22 -21.05 -71.95
CA THR A 239 -7.95 -20.63 -72.55
C THR A 239 -7.22 -19.51 -71.79
N ALA A 240 -5.96 -19.74 -71.43
CA ALA A 240 -5.06 -18.78 -70.81
C ALA A 240 -4.37 -17.85 -71.84
N LYS A 241 -4.21 -16.59 -71.46
CA LYS A 241 -3.20 -15.64 -71.99
C LYS A 241 -2.31 -15.26 -70.79
N PRO A 242 -0.97 -15.20 -70.91
CA PRO A 242 -0.09 -15.15 -69.76
C PRO A 242 0.02 -13.73 -69.20
N ALA A 243 -0.08 -13.59 -67.89
CA ALA A 243 0.51 -12.50 -67.13
C ALA A 243 1.36 -13.14 -66.03
N ASP A 244 2.57 -12.60 -65.90
CA ASP A 244 3.68 -13.12 -65.09
C ASP A 244 3.27 -13.42 -63.64
N SER A 245 3.60 -14.62 -63.17
CA SER A 245 3.59 -14.97 -61.75
C SER A 245 5.03 -15.27 -61.32
N GLU A 246 5.49 -14.49 -60.34
CA GLU A 246 6.61 -14.84 -59.46
C GLU A 246 6.37 -16.21 -58.80
N PRO A 247 7.44 -16.93 -58.41
CA PRO A 247 7.30 -18.22 -57.74
C PRO A 247 6.55 -18.07 -56.41
N PRO A 248 5.85 -19.12 -55.92
CA PRO A 248 5.08 -19.04 -54.69
C PRO A 248 6.01 -18.70 -53.51
N GLY A 249 5.73 -17.56 -52.88
CA GLY A 249 6.38 -17.14 -51.64
C GLY A 249 6.18 -18.17 -50.53
N ALA A 250 7.17 -18.26 -49.65
CA ALA A 250 7.13 -19.09 -48.44
C ALA A 250 5.81 -18.92 -47.66
N PRO A 251 5.33 -19.95 -46.93
CA PRO A 251 4.13 -19.83 -46.11
C PRO A 251 4.23 -18.63 -45.18
N ASP A 252 3.19 -17.81 -45.16
CA ASP A 252 3.08 -16.63 -44.30
C ASP A 252 3.39 -17.02 -42.84
N PRO A 253 4.24 -16.29 -42.11
CA PRO A 253 4.69 -16.67 -40.76
C PRO A 253 3.57 -16.80 -39.71
N VAL A 254 2.35 -16.35 -40.05
CA VAL A 254 1.13 -16.40 -39.22
C VAL A 254 0.51 -17.82 -39.16
N LEU A 255 0.70 -18.67 -40.18
CA LEU A 255 -0.07 -19.90 -40.40
C LEU A 255 0.67 -21.20 -40.05
N THR A 256 1.74 -21.14 -39.25
CA THR A 256 2.37 -22.34 -38.71
C THR A 256 1.52 -22.92 -37.56
N PRO A 257 1.51 -24.25 -37.32
CA PRO A 257 0.87 -24.84 -36.13
C PRO A 257 1.31 -24.15 -34.83
N ASP A 258 2.55 -23.66 -34.83
CA ASP A 258 3.13 -22.89 -33.75
C ASP A 258 2.58 -21.45 -33.65
N GLY A 259 2.36 -20.77 -34.78
CA GLY A 259 1.69 -19.47 -34.82
C GLY A 259 0.25 -19.52 -34.33
N ILE A 260 -0.48 -20.59 -34.69
CA ILE A 260 -1.87 -20.82 -34.23
C ILE A 260 -1.90 -21.06 -32.72
N ARG A 261 -1.00 -21.89 -32.17
CA ARG A 261 -0.87 -22.09 -30.72
C ARG A 261 -0.59 -20.79 -29.95
N ARG A 262 0.28 -19.93 -30.50
CA ARG A 262 0.60 -18.63 -29.88
C ARG A 262 -0.57 -17.66 -29.91
N ILE A 263 -1.38 -17.66 -30.97
CA ILE A 263 -2.64 -16.87 -31.04
C ILE A 263 -3.64 -17.36 -29.99
N ALA A 264 -3.82 -18.68 -29.88
CA ALA A 264 -4.73 -19.30 -28.91
C ALA A 264 -4.33 -18.95 -27.47
N ALA A 265 -3.06 -19.15 -27.10
CA ALA A 265 -2.54 -18.80 -25.78
C ALA A 265 -2.71 -17.30 -25.44
N ALA A 266 -2.55 -16.41 -26.43
CA ALA A 266 -2.76 -14.99 -26.24
C ALA A 266 -4.23 -14.63 -26.01
N LEU A 267 -5.15 -15.24 -26.75
CA LEU A 267 -6.58 -15.04 -26.55
C LEU A 267 -7.04 -15.56 -25.18
N ASP A 268 -6.53 -16.71 -24.75
CA ASP A 268 -6.83 -17.27 -23.43
C ASP A 268 -6.35 -16.36 -22.30
N ALA A 269 -5.13 -15.83 -22.39
CA ALA A 269 -4.61 -14.91 -21.38
C ALA A 269 -5.42 -13.60 -21.31
N VAL A 270 -5.81 -13.05 -22.46
CA VAL A 270 -6.67 -11.85 -22.53
C VAL A 270 -8.07 -12.14 -21.98
N HIS A 271 -8.64 -13.31 -22.32
CA HIS A 271 -9.97 -13.72 -21.86
C HIS A 271 -10.00 -13.96 -20.35
N ALA A 272 -9.01 -14.69 -19.81
CA ALA A 272 -8.83 -14.89 -18.38
C ALA A 272 -8.68 -13.55 -17.63
N THR A 273 -7.98 -12.58 -18.24
CA THR A 273 -7.87 -11.23 -17.65
C THR A 273 -9.21 -10.50 -17.64
N ARG A 274 -9.98 -10.56 -18.73
CA ARG A 274 -11.27 -9.86 -18.85
C ARG A 274 -12.34 -10.41 -17.91
N HIS A 275 -12.43 -11.74 -17.78
CA HIS A 275 -13.49 -12.39 -16.99
C HIS A 275 -13.04 -12.74 -15.57
N GLY A 276 -11.75 -13.02 -15.37
CA GLY A 276 -11.20 -13.40 -14.08
C GLY A 276 -10.82 -12.24 -13.17
N LEU A 277 -10.78 -10.99 -13.67
CA LEU A 277 -10.43 -9.84 -12.83
C LEU A 277 -11.45 -9.61 -11.70
N ASP A 278 -12.73 -9.71 -12.02
CA ASP A 278 -13.83 -9.50 -11.09
C ASP A 278 -13.88 -10.59 -10.00
N GLU A 279 -13.47 -11.81 -10.35
CA GLU A 279 -13.30 -12.92 -9.42
C GLU A 279 -12.02 -12.75 -8.59
N ALA A 280 -10.91 -12.34 -9.21
CA ALA A 280 -9.64 -12.07 -8.55
C ALA A 280 -9.78 -11.02 -7.44
N LEU A 281 -10.47 -9.91 -7.72
CA LEU A 281 -10.73 -8.85 -6.73
C LEU A 281 -11.64 -9.32 -5.57
N ARG A 282 -12.50 -10.30 -5.80
CA ARG A 282 -13.40 -10.88 -4.78
C ARG A 282 -12.83 -12.12 -4.08
N SER A 283 -11.65 -12.59 -4.50
CA SER A 283 -11.03 -13.80 -3.96
C SER A 283 -10.53 -13.60 -2.53
N GLU A 284 -10.21 -14.70 -1.84
CA GLU A 284 -9.61 -14.66 -0.50
C GLU A 284 -8.21 -14.04 -0.48
N ASP A 285 -7.48 -14.11 -1.61
CA ASP A 285 -6.17 -13.49 -1.80
C ASP A 285 -6.10 -12.75 -3.16
N PRO A 286 -6.67 -11.53 -3.21
CA PRO A 286 -6.70 -10.74 -4.45
C PRO A 286 -5.32 -10.42 -5.01
N HIS A 287 -4.32 -10.27 -4.14
CA HIS A 287 -2.95 -9.96 -4.54
C HIS A 287 -2.36 -11.12 -5.33
N ARG A 288 -2.48 -12.35 -4.82
CA ARG A 288 -2.04 -13.55 -5.54
C ARG A 288 -2.81 -13.74 -6.84
N ALA A 289 -4.13 -13.61 -6.83
CA ALA A 289 -4.95 -13.77 -8.02
C ALA A 289 -4.56 -12.76 -9.12
N LEU A 290 -4.28 -11.51 -8.75
CA LEU A 290 -3.80 -10.49 -9.69
C LEU A 290 -2.41 -10.82 -10.25
N ASN A 291 -1.50 -11.34 -9.44
CA ASN A 291 -0.19 -11.82 -9.91
C ASN A 291 -0.31 -12.99 -10.88
N GLU A 292 -1.25 -13.92 -10.67
CA GLU A 292 -1.50 -15.02 -11.60
C GLU A 292 -1.96 -14.50 -12.97
N LEU A 293 -2.80 -13.45 -13.02
CA LEU A 293 -3.18 -12.79 -14.27
C LEU A 293 -1.98 -12.10 -14.95
N LEU A 294 -1.17 -11.35 -14.19
CA LEU A 294 0.04 -10.69 -14.72
C LEU A 294 1.06 -11.70 -15.27
N HIS A 295 1.28 -12.81 -14.56
CA HIS A 295 2.16 -13.90 -14.99
C HIS A 295 1.66 -14.56 -16.27
N ARG A 296 0.34 -14.84 -16.39
CA ARG A 296 -0.25 -15.40 -17.60
C ARG A 296 0.01 -14.48 -18.81
N LEU A 297 -0.24 -13.18 -18.68
CA LEU A 297 0.03 -12.22 -19.75
C LEU A 297 1.51 -12.13 -20.13
N ARG A 298 2.41 -12.16 -19.14
CA ARG A 298 3.86 -12.15 -19.39
C ARG A 298 4.34 -13.41 -20.11
N SER A 299 3.83 -14.59 -19.73
CA SER A 299 4.22 -15.85 -20.35
C SER A 299 3.92 -15.91 -21.85
N VAL A 300 2.84 -15.24 -22.28
CA VAL A 300 2.50 -15.09 -23.71
C VAL A 300 3.43 -14.11 -24.42
N GLN A 301 3.90 -13.07 -23.74
CA GLN A 301 4.79 -12.07 -24.34
C GLN A 301 6.18 -12.63 -24.68
N ASP A 302 6.67 -13.62 -23.94
CA ASP A 302 7.93 -14.30 -24.27
C ASP A 302 7.83 -15.07 -25.62
N GLN A 303 6.60 -15.34 -26.09
CA GLN A 303 6.30 -15.99 -27.36
C GLN A 303 5.09 -15.33 -28.05
N PRO A 304 5.22 -14.07 -28.53
CA PRO A 304 4.07 -13.28 -28.92
C PRO A 304 3.36 -13.86 -30.15
N PRO A 305 2.03 -13.67 -30.27
CA PRO A 305 1.29 -14.10 -31.45
C PRO A 305 1.77 -13.31 -32.68
N PRO A 306 1.79 -13.93 -33.87
CA PRO A 306 2.19 -13.27 -35.09
C PRO A 306 1.22 -12.15 -35.47
N GLY A 307 1.75 -10.94 -35.69
CA GLY A 307 0.97 -9.76 -36.08
C GLY A 307 1.59 -8.45 -35.61
N PRO A 308 1.25 -7.31 -36.23
CA PRO A 308 1.73 -6.02 -35.76
C PRO A 308 1.10 -5.68 -34.39
N ASN A 309 1.93 -5.21 -33.45
CA ASN A 309 1.54 -4.67 -32.14
C ASN A 309 1.07 -5.66 -31.06
N ALA A 310 1.25 -6.97 -31.24
CA ALA A 310 0.85 -7.99 -30.24
C ALA A 310 1.50 -7.78 -28.86
N VAL A 311 2.80 -7.48 -28.83
CA VAL A 311 3.56 -7.18 -27.60
C VAL A 311 3.01 -5.93 -26.92
N SER A 312 2.77 -4.86 -27.69
CA SER A 312 2.21 -3.61 -27.17
C SER A 312 0.81 -3.79 -26.55
N ALA A 313 -0.03 -4.68 -27.09
CA ALA A 313 -1.34 -4.98 -26.51
C ALA A 313 -1.25 -5.70 -25.15
N LEU A 314 -0.35 -6.68 -25.04
CA LEU A 314 -0.11 -7.40 -23.78
C LEU A 314 0.52 -6.49 -22.73
N GLU A 315 1.41 -5.59 -23.13
CA GLU A 315 1.98 -4.56 -22.25
C GLU A 315 0.93 -3.56 -21.75
N ALA A 316 0.05 -3.09 -22.63
CA ALA A 316 -1.05 -2.20 -22.25
C ALA A 316 -2.01 -2.88 -21.25
N LEU A 317 -2.35 -4.16 -21.46
CA LEU A 317 -3.20 -4.91 -20.51
C LEU A 317 -2.52 -5.12 -19.14
N ARG A 318 -1.22 -5.44 -19.12
CA ARG A 318 -0.47 -5.54 -17.85
C ARG A 318 -0.39 -4.19 -17.14
N ALA A 319 -0.17 -3.11 -17.87
CA ALA A 319 -0.16 -1.76 -17.30
C ALA A 319 -1.53 -1.41 -16.69
N LEU A 320 -2.64 -1.78 -17.35
CA LEU A 320 -3.99 -1.62 -16.80
C LEU A 320 -4.19 -2.43 -15.50
N LEU A 321 -3.75 -3.69 -15.47
CA LEU A 321 -3.82 -4.52 -14.26
C LEU A 321 -2.98 -3.95 -13.09
N LEU A 322 -1.80 -3.39 -13.38
CA LEU A 322 -0.98 -2.72 -12.36
C LEU A 322 -1.67 -1.45 -11.82
N ASN A 323 -2.42 -0.72 -12.65
CA ASN A 323 -3.15 0.48 -12.21
C ASN A 323 -4.30 0.18 -11.24
N ILE A 324 -4.88 -1.01 -11.31
CA ILE A 324 -5.94 -1.46 -10.39
C ILE A 324 -5.41 -2.27 -9.19
N SER A 325 -4.07 -2.36 -9.04
CA SER A 325 -3.41 -3.10 -7.96
C SER A 325 -3.90 -2.74 -6.56
N GLN A 326 -4.31 -1.48 -6.34
CA GLN A 326 -4.90 -1.03 -5.07
C GLN A 326 -6.16 -1.82 -4.68
N GLY A 327 -7.02 -2.17 -5.65
CA GLY A 327 -8.19 -3.02 -5.43
C GLY A 327 -7.83 -4.44 -4.99
N ALA A 328 -6.61 -4.89 -5.30
CA ALA A 328 -6.08 -6.18 -4.90
C ALA A 328 -5.18 -6.11 -3.64
N GLY A 329 -5.19 -4.99 -2.90
CA GLY A 329 -4.33 -4.80 -1.74
C GLY A 329 -2.86 -4.48 -2.07
N GLY A 330 -2.60 -3.99 -3.29
CA GLY A 330 -1.30 -3.50 -3.73
C GLY A 330 -0.83 -2.28 -2.94
N THR A 331 0.48 -2.12 -2.86
CA THR A 331 1.18 -1.02 -2.18
C THR A 331 1.18 0.26 -3.02
N HIS A 332 1.66 1.37 -2.45
CA HIS A 332 1.88 2.59 -3.24
C HIS A 332 2.92 2.39 -4.35
N GLN A 333 3.89 1.49 -4.16
CA GLN A 333 4.86 1.12 -5.18
C GLN A 333 4.19 0.46 -6.39
N ASP A 334 3.26 -0.47 -6.15
CA ASP A 334 2.54 -1.17 -7.23
C ASP A 334 1.71 -0.19 -8.06
N ARG A 335 1.07 0.77 -7.39
CA ARG A 335 0.31 1.85 -8.02
C ARG A 335 1.20 2.78 -8.84
N THR A 336 2.34 3.18 -8.30
CA THR A 336 3.32 4.01 -9.01
C THR A 336 3.87 3.30 -10.24
N ALA A 337 4.14 1.99 -10.16
CA ALA A 337 4.54 1.18 -11.30
C ALA A 337 3.43 1.12 -12.38
N GLY A 338 2.17 0.92 -11.99
CA GLY A 338 1.05 0.97 -12.92
C GLY A 338 0.96 2.30 -13.68
N ARG A 339 1.10 3.42 -12.96
CA ARG A 339 1.07 4.75 -13.57
C ARG A 339 2.25 5.04 -14.49
N ALA A 340 3.46 4.62 -14.12
CA ALA A 340 4.64 4.81 -14.95
C ALA A 340 4.47 4.20 -16.35
N HIS A 341 3.66 3.14 -16.47
CA HIS A 341 3.33 2.49 -17.72
C HIS A 341 1.99 2.93 -18.34
N MET A 342 1.34 3.98 -17.83
CA MET A 342 0.10 4.49 -18.43
C MET A 342 0.32 5.00 -19.86
N LYS A 343 1.48 5.58 -20.14
CA LYS A 343 1.86 5.99 -21.50
C LYS A 343 1.81 4.81 -22.49
N THR A 344 2.18 3.60 -22.06
CA THR A 344 2.09 2.39 -22.89
C THR A 344 0.65 2.07 -23.29
N VAL A 345 -0.32 2.33 -22.39
CA VAL A 345 -1.75 2.20 -22.70
C VAL A 345 -2.20 3.26 -23.70
N LEU A 346 -1.79 4.51 -23.51
CA LEU A 346 -2.12 5.63 -24.40
C LEU A 346 -1.56 5.42 -25.81
N ASP A 347 -0.27 5.13 -25.91
CA ASP A 347 0.41 4.88 -27.19
C ASP A 347 -0.24 3.68 -27.91
N HIS A 348 -0.67 2.65 -27.17
CA HIS A 348 -1.41 1.52 -27.76
C HIS A 348 -2.78 1.93 -28.33
N LEU A 349 -3.56 2.72 -27.57
CA LEU A 349 -4.89 3.18 -27.99
C LEU A 349 -4.82 4.16 -29.17
N GLU A 350 -3.84 5.06 -29.20
CA GLU A 350 -3.59 5.98 -30.31
C GLU A 350 -3.28 5.21 -31.61
N ASN A 351 -2.46 4.15 -31.50
CA ASN A 351 -2.14 3.27 -32.62
C ASN A 351 -3.33 2.41 -33.09
N LEU A 352 -4.39 2.29 -32.28
CA LEU A 352 -5.62 1.56 -32.60
C LEU A 352 -6.74 2.45 -33.16
N THR A 353 -6.57 3.76 -33.26
CA THR A 353 -7.59 4.74 -33.74
C THR A 353 -8.24 4.34 -35.07
N GLY A 354 -7.49 3.70 -35.97
CA GLY A 354 -8.00 3.16 -37.24
C GLY A 354 -8.90 1.91 -37.12
N SER A 355 -9.02 1.28 -35.95
CA SER A 355 -9.61 -0.06 -35.72
C SER A 355 -10.71 -0.13 -34.64
N LEU A 356 -10.99 0.95 -33.90
CA LEU A 356 -11.94 0.92 -32.76
C LEU A 356 -13.44 0.84 -33.19
N PRO A 357 -14.38 0.43 -32.32
CA PRO A 357 -15.82 0.44 -32.62
C PRO A 357 -16.36 1.87 -32.89
N PRO A 358 -17.49 2.01 -33.62
CA PRO A 358 -18.03 3.32 -34.03
C PRO A 358 -18.20 4.34 -32.90
N GLY A 359 -18.64 3.93 -31.70
CA GLY A 359 -18.82 4.83 -30.55
C GLY A 359 -17.54 5.24 -29.80
N VAL A 360 -16.42 4.55 -30.01
CA VAL A 360 -15.11 4.90 -29.41
C VAL A 360 -14.25 5.69 -30.40
N ARG A 361 -14.38 5.42 -31.70
CA ARG A 361 -13.74 6.20 -32.78
C ARG A 361 -14.21 7.64 -32.83
N GLU A 362 -15.49 7.90 -32.57
CA GLU A 362 -16.11 9.22 -32.61
C GLU A 362 -15.72 10.13 -31.43
N GLY A 363 -15.22 9.53 -30.33
CA GLY A 363 -14.97 10.22 -29.06
C GLY A 363 -13.50 10.46 -28.73
N ASP A 364 -12.58 10.55 -29.70
CA ASP A 364 -11.14 10.80 -29.47
C ASP A 364 -10.56 10.12 -28.20
N PRO A 365 -9.99 8.89 -28.31
CA PRO A 365 -9.43 8.15 -27.17
C PRO A 365 -8.43 8.95 -26.31
N ALA A 366 -7.83 10.02 -26.84
CA ALA A 366 -6.97 10.92 -26.08
C ALA A 366 -7.72 11.69 -24.98
N VAL A 367 -9.04 11.91 -25.09
CA VAL A 367 -9.86 12.51 -24.01
C VAL A 367 -9.96 11.55 -22.83
N MET A 368 -10.20 10.26 -23.07
CA MET A 368 -10.21 9.23 -22.02
C MET A 368 -8.85 9.15 -21.33
N GLY A 369 -7.77 9.12 -22.11
CA GLY A 369 -6.41 9.11 -21.59
C GLY A 369 -6.09 10.28 -20.68
N ARG A 370 -6.33 11.51 -21.16
CA ARG A 370 -6.10 12.75 -20.41
C ARG A 370 -6.95 12.83 -19.14
N ALA A 371 -8.21 12.40 -19.19
CA ALA A 371 -9.09 12.39 -18.02
C ALA A 371 -8.61 11.41 -16.94
N MET A 372 -8.20 10.19 -17.33
CA MET A 372 -7.64 9.20 -16.41
C MET A 372 -6.32 9.69 -15.78
N GLU A 373 -5.46 10.31 -16.57
CA GLU A 373 -4.21 10.90 -16.10
C GLU A 373 -4.46 12.02 -15.07
N LEU A 374 -5.36 12.96 -15.36
CA LEU A 374 -5.72 14.04 -14.45
C LEU A 374 -6.36 13.52 -13.16
N TYR A 375 -7.26 12.55 -13.26
CA TYR A 375 -7.85 11.90 -12.08
C TYR A 375 -6.76 11.28 -11.19
N GLY A 376 -5.82 10.52 -11.78
CA GLY A 376 -4.71 9.92 -11.06
C GLY A 376 -3.82 10.96 -10.37
N ARG A 377 -3.41 11.99 -11.10
CA ARG A 377 -2.59 13.10 -10.57
C ARG A 377 -3.32 13.85 -9.44
N ALA A 378 -4.63 14.06 -9.54
CA ALA A 378 -5.43 14.70 -8.50
C ALA A 378 -5.49 13.86 -7.22
N MET A 379 -5.64 12.54 -7.36
CA MET A 379 -5.61 11.63 -6.21
C MET A 379 -4.24 11.61 -5.54
N ASP A 380 -3.15 11.62 -6.32
CA ASP A 380 -1.78 11.71 -5.80
C ASP A 380 -1.50 13.03 -5.09
N ALA A 381 -1.87 14.15 -5.71
CA ALA A 381 -1.69 15.47 -5.12
C ALA A 381 -2.51 15.62 -3.83
N ARG A 382 -3.71 15.04 -3.77
CA ARG A 382 -4.53 14.94 -2.55
C ARG A 382 -3.85 14.10 -1.47
N GLU A 383 -3.42 12.90 -1.82
CA GLU A 383 -2.70 12.01 -0.89
C GLU A 383 -1.44 12.69 -0.36
N ALA A 384 -0.69 13.38 -1.22
CA ALA A 384 0.51 14.14 -0.87
C ALA A 384 0.21 15.45 -0.12
N GLN A 385 -1.05 15.90 -0.10
CA GLN A 385 -1.50 17.20 0.42
C GLN A 385 -0.80 18.40 -0.26
N ASP A 386 -0.49 18.26 -1.55
CA ASP A 386 0.11 19.32 -2.36
C ASP A 386 -0.95 20.28 -2.87
N VAL A 387 -1.24 21.30 -2.05
CA VAL A 387 -2.23 22.34 -2.37
C VAL A 387 -1.88 23.09 -3.66
N ARG A 388 -0.60 23.28 -3.96
CA ARG A 388 -0.18 24.01 -5.18
C ARG A 388 -0.51 23.17 -6.40
N GLN A 389 -0.08 21.90 -6.39
CA GLN A 389 -0.35 20.97 -7.48
C GLN A 389 -1.87 20.74 -7.66
N LEU A 390 -2.63 20.66 -6.57
CA LEU A 390 -4.09 20.54 -6.64
C LEU A 390 -4.74 21.75 -7.31
N ARG A 391 -4.24 22.97 -7.09
CA ARG A 391 -4.75 24.17 -7.80
C ARG A 391 -4.43 24.11 -9.29
N GLU A 392 -3.20 23.76 -9.65
CA GLU A 392 -2.78 23.59 -11.05
C GLU A 392 -3.63 22.50 -11.75
N LEU A 393 -3.90 21.39 -11.06
CA LEU A 393 -4.74 20.29 -11.58
C LEU A 393 -6.21 20.65 -11.72
N VAL A 394 -6.75 21.51 -10.84
CA VAL A 394 -8.10 22.05 -11.01
C VAL A 394 -8.17 22.87 -12.30
N GLU A 395 -7.21 23.75 -12.55
CA GLU A 395 -7.15 24.55 -13.79
C GLU A 395 -7.04 23.66 -15.04
N GLU A 396 -6.18 22.64 -15.02
CA GLU A 396 -6.03 21.67 -16.12
C GLU A 396 -7.33 20.87 -16.37
N ALA A 397 -8.00 20.42 -15.30
CA ALA A 397 -9.24 19.65 -15.41
C ALA A 397 -10.42 20.51 -15.88
N GLU A 398 -10.50 21.79 -15.48
CA GLU A 398 -11.47 22.74 -16.01
C GLU A 398 -11.27 22.98 -17.51
N ALA A 399 -10.02 23.14 -17.94
CA ALA A 399 -9.70 23.30 -19.36
C ALA A 399 -10.09 22.07 -20.18
N LEU A 400 -9.87 20.85 -19.67
CA LEU A 400 -10.29 19.61 -20.33
C LEU A 400 -11.82 19.52 -20.41
N GLU A 401 -12.54 19.79 -19.33
CA GLU A 401 -14.01 19.73 -19.27
C GLU A 401 -14.66 20.72 -20.26
N GLN A 402 -14.09 21.92 -20.38
CA GLN A 402 -14.56 22.95 -21.32
C GLN A 402 -14.24 22.62 -22.79
N ALA A 403 -13.11 21.96 -23.06
CA ALA A 403 -12.69 21.59 -24.40
C ALA A 403 -13.47 20.40 -25.00
N VAL A 404 -14.03 19.54 -24.15
CA VAL A 404 -14.75 18.31 -24.56
C VAL A 404 -16.23 18.64 -24.80
N PRO A 405 -16.85 18.37 -25.96
CA PRO A 405 -18.27 18.68 -26.21
C PRO A 405 -19.26 18.00 -25.24
N GLU A 406 -20.42 18.62 -24.97
CA GLU A 406 -21.44 18.09 -24.03
C GLU A 406 -21.93 16.67 -24.36
N ASN A 407 -22.05 16.35 -25.65
CA ASN A 407 -22.50 15.06 -26.16
C ASN A 407 -21.35 14.04 -26.35
N HIS A 408 -20.14 14.39 -25.95
CA HIS A 408 -18.98 13.54 -26.17
C HIS A 408 -19.03 12.26 -25.29
N PRO A 409 -18.81 11.05 -25.85
CA PRO A 409 -18.97 9.78 -25.13
C PRO A 409 -18.16 9.67 -23.82
N PHE A 410 -17.02 10.35 -23.74
CA PHE A 410 -16.13 10.35 -22.58
C PHE A 410 -16.18 11.61 -21.71
N ARG A 411 -17.11 12.56 -21.96
CA ARG A 411 -17.21 13.80 -21.15
C ARG A 411 -17.37 13.50 -19.65
N PHE A 412 -18.11 12.45 -19.31
CA PHE A 412 -18.32 12.04 -17.92
C PHE A 412 -17.01 11.77 -17.16
N MET A 413 -15.95 11.29 -17.83
CA MET A 413 -14.64 11.08 -17.22
C MET A 413 -13.89 12.39 -17.00
N ALA A 414 -13.98 13.35 -17.93
CA ALA A 414 -13.41 14.68 -17.74
C ALA A 414 -14.07 15.41 -16.55
N VAL A 415 -15.40 15.33 -16.45
CA VAL A 415 -16.18 15.84 -15.32
C VAL A 415 -15.82 15.11 -14.01
N GLY A 416 -15.60 13.79 -14.07
CA GLY A 416 -15.14 13.00 -12.92
C GLY A 416 -13.75 13.38 -12.43
N ALA A 417 -12.80 13.60 -13.34
CA ALA A 417 -11.45 14.11 -13.02
C ALA A 417 -11.50 15.50 -12.38
N LEU A 418 -12.35 16.39 -12.90
CA LEU A 418 -12.58 17.71 -12.31
C LEU A 418 -13.17 17.62 -10.90
N GLY A 419 -14.17 16.75 -10.70
CA GLY A 419 -14.72 16.47 -9.38
C GLY A 419 -13.68 15.96 -8.39
N ALA A 420 -12.78 15.08 -8.82
CA ALA A 420 -11.68 14.57 -7.99
C ALA A 420 -10.66 15.66 -7.61
N ALA A 421 -10.28 16.53 -8.56
CA ALA A 421 -9.38 17.65 -8.30
C ALA A 421 -9.97 18.63 -7.28
N TYR A 422 -11.24 19.01 -7.46
CA TYR A 422 -11.98 19.84 -6.50
C TYR A 422 -12.12 19.17 -5.13
N ALA A 423 -12.44 17.88 -5.08
CA ALA A 423 -12.54 17.14 -3.82
C ALA A 423 -11.19 17.10 -3.09
N GLY A 424 -10.10 16.89 -3.84
CA GLY A 424 -8.75 16.91 -3.30
C GLY A 424 -8.39 18.27 -2.72
N LEU A 425 -8.59 19.35 -3.48
CA LEU A 425 -8.32 20.71 -3.03
C LEU A 425 -9.15 21.04 -1.79
N GLY A 426 -10.47 20.81 -1.83
CA GLY A 426 -11.39 21.13 -0.75
C GLY A 426 -11.11 20.35 0.54
N ALA A 427 -10.72 19.07 0.42
CA ALA A 427 -10.35 18.25 1.56
C ALA A 427 -9.07 18.75 2.25
N VAL A 428 -8.04 19.11 1.47
CA VAL A 428 -6.75 19.55 2.00
C VAL A 428 -6.82 20.98 2.57
N THR A 429 -7.58 21.88 1.94
CA THR A 429 -7.75 23.25 2.42
C THR A 429 -8.84 23.39 3.48
N ARG A 430 -9.63 22.32 3.71
CA ARG A 430 -10.87 22.33 4.49
C ARG A 430 -11.85 23.41 4.02
N ASP A 431 -11.82 23.75 2.73
CA ASP A 431 -12.76 24.70 2.15
C ASP A 431 -14.07 24.02 1.77
N ARG A 432 -15.10 24.38 2.51
CA ARG A 432 -16.45 23.86 2.40
C ARG A 432 -17.09 24.18 1.04
N GLU A 433 -16.84 25.36 0.48
CA GLU A 433 -17.40 25.73 -0.83
C GLU A 433 -16.79 24.88 -1.95
N THR A 434 -15.47 24.73 -1.93
CA THR A 434 -14.73 23.85 -2.85
C THR A 434 -15.22 22.39 -2.75
N LEU A 435 -15.49 21.87 -1.54
CA LEU A 435 -16.07 20.53 -1.35
C LEU A 435 -17.49 20.41 -1.94
N LEU A 436 -18.35 21.41 -1.79
CA LEU A 436 -19.70 21.40 -2.39
C LEU A 436 -19.67 21.42 -3.92
N ARG A 437 -18.71 22.15 -4.52
CA ARG A 437 -18.47 22.11 -5.97
C ARG A 437 -18.04 20.72 -6.41
N ALA A 438 -17.13 20.09 -5.66
CA ALA A 438 -16.68 18.73 -5.94
C ALA A 438 -17.84 17.73 -5.99
N VAL A 439 -18.74 17.77 -5.00
CA VAL A 439 -19.93 16.90 -4.95
C VAL A 439 -20.80 17.09 -6.19
N SER A 440 -21.01 18.33 -6.62
CA SER A 440 -21.83 18.63 -7.81
C SER A 440 -21.22 18.08 -9.11
N TYR A 441 -19.90 18.15 -9.27
CA TYR A 441 -19.20 17.55 -10.40
C TYR A 441 -19.22 16.02 -10.34
N MET A 442 -19.04 15.41 -9.17
CA MET A 442 -19.13 13.96 -9.01
C MET A 442 -20.52 13.42 -9.37
N GLU A 443 -21.60 14.07 -8.90
CA GLU A 443 -22.98 13.73 -9.27
C GLU A 443 -23.21 13.83 -10.79
N SER A 444 -22.67 14.89 -11.41
CA SER A 444 -22.76 15.12 -12.86
C SER A 444 -22.01 14.05 -13.65
N GLY A 445 -20.79 13.69 -13.22
CA GLY A 445 -19.99 12.62 -13.82
C GLY A 445 -20.68 11.25 -13.72
N MET A 446 -21.22 10.90 -12.54
CA MET A 446 -21.96 9.64 -12.35
C MET A 446 -23.23 9.58 -13.20
N SER A 447 -23.97 10.70 -13.30
CA SER A 447 -25.15 10.78 -14.15
C SER A 447 -24.79 10.63 -15.63
N GLY A 448 -23.71 11.27 -16.07
CA GLY A 448 -23.17 11.13 -17.42
C GLY A 448 -22.74 9.68 -17.74
N ALA A 449 -22.15 8.98 -16.78
CA ALA A 449 -21.78 7.58 -16.92
C ALA A 449 -22.99 6.65 -17.07
N ARG A 450 -24.02 6.83 -16.23
CA ARG A 450 -25.27 6.04 -16.32
C ARG A 450 -25.99 6.22 -17.65
N ASN A 451 -25.87 7.40 -18.25
CA ASN A 451 -26.50 7.75 -19.52
C ASN A 451 -25.60 7.49 -20.74
N SER A 452 -24.37 7.00 -20.52
CA SER A 452 -23.43 6.71 -21.61
C SER A 452 -23.81 5.45 -22.37
N THR A 453 -23.57 5.44 -23.68
CA THR A 453 -23.76 4.28 -24.56
C THR A 453 -22.58 3.30 -24.51
N LEU A 454 -21.52 3.63 -23.75
CA LEU A 454 -20.34 2.79 -23.63
C LEU A 454 -20.60 1.60 -22.70
N PRO A 455 -20.25 0.37 -23.10
CA PRO A 455 -20.58 -0.85 -22.37
C PRO A 455 -19.91 -0.95 -20.98
N PHE A 456 -18.85 -0.19 -20.72
CA PHE A 456 -18.10 -0.17 -19.46
C PHE A 456 -18.34 1.09 -18.61
N ALA A 457 -19.10 2.08 -19.08
CA ALA A 457 -19.26 3.35 -18.36
C ALA A 457 -19.90 3.18 -16.98
N GLY A 458 -20.80 2.21 -16.83
CA GLY A 458 -21.42 1.84 -15.56
C GLY A 458 -20.49 1.15 -14.56
N GLU A 459 -19.34 0.63 -15.01
CA GLU A 459 -18.33 -0.03 -14.18
C GLU A 459 -17.20 0.93 -13.80
N VAL A 460 -16.77 1.79 -14.74
CA VAL A 460 -15.70 2.81 -14.54
C VAL A 460 -16.06 3.85 -13.48
N THR A 461 -17.35 4.04 -13.22
CA THR A 461 -17.86 5.16 -12.41
C THR A 461 -18.58 4.70 -11.16
N ARG A 462 -18.31 3.49 -10.68
CA ARG A 462 -18.65 3.05 -9.32
C ARG A 462 -17.43 3.18 -8.40
N PRO A 463 -16.95 4.40 -8.09
CA PRO A 463 -16.11 4.51 -6.92
C PRO A 463 -16.98 4.10 -5.71
N TYR A 464 -16.34 3.47 -4.72
CA TYR A 464 -16.89 3.25 -3.38
C TYR A 464 -17.09 4.60 -2.66
N LEU A 465 -17.85 5.51 -3.26
CA LEU A 465 -18.18 6.81 -2.69
C LEU A 465 -19.33 6.63 -1.69
N PRO A 466 -19.27 7.36 -0.57
CA PRO A 466 -20.44 7.46 0.28
C PRO A 466 -21.62 8.12 -0.45
N ASP A 467 -22.81 8.01 0.14
CA ASP A 467 -24.00 8.71 -0.34
C ASP A 467 -23.73 10.23 -0.47
N LEU A 468 -23.63 10.72 -1.71
CA LEU A 468 -23.32 12.12 -2.01
C LEU A 468 -24.43 13.06 -1.54
N GLY A 469 -25.67 12.59 -1.43
CA GLY A 469 -26.78 13.35 -0.86
C GLY A 469 -26.56 13.62 0.63
N LEU A 470 -26.13 12.60 1.39
CA LEU A 470 -25.73 12.77 2.79
C LEU A 470 -24.49 13.67 2.93
N LEU A 471 -23.51 13.53 2.04
CA LEU A 471 -22.32 14.40 2.04
C LEU A 471 -22.69 15.86 1.84
N ARG A 472 -23.56 16.13 0.86
CA ARG A 472 -24.11 17.47 0.58
C ARG A 472 -24.87 18.00 1.79
N ALA A 473 -25.73 17.20 2.43
CA ALA A 473 -26.47 17.61 3.62
C ALA A 473 -25.53 18.01 4.77
N GLY A 474 -24.52 17.19 5.07
CA GLY A 474 -23.50 17.51 6.08
C GLY A 474 -22.69 18.77 5.75
N LEU A 475 -22.38 18.99 4.47
CA LEU A 475 -21.68 20.18 3.99
C LEU A 475 -22.58 21.41 3.81
N VAL A 476 -23.92 21.33 3.82
CA VAL A 476 -24.82 22.51 3.76
C VAL A 476 -25.23 22.99 5.16
N GLY A 477 -25.01 22.15 6.17
CA GLY A 477 -24.83 22.61 7.55
C GLY A 477 -26.00 23.41 8.08
N ASP A 478 -27.16 22.77 8.18
CA ASP A 478 -28.15 23.10 9.19
C ASP A 478 -28.15 21.91 10.17
N GLY A 479 -27.26 21.96 11.16
CA GLY A 479 -27.16 20.97 12.25
C GLY A 479 -28.39 20.88 13.16
N THR A 480 -29.51 21.43 12.70
CA THR A 480 -30.84 21.34 13.29
C THR A 480 -31.86 21.29 12.15
N ALA A 481 -32.55 20.16 11.97
CA ALA A 481 -33.76 19.99 11.15
C ALA A 481 -33.65 19.34 9.75
N THR A 482 -33.02 18.16 9.64
CA THR A 482 -33.59 17.12 8.75
C THR A 482 -34.16 16.02 9.63
N ALA A 483 -35.47 15.76 9.53
CA ALA A 483 -36.03 14.60 10.19
C ALA A 483 -35.41 13.35 9.55
N PRO A 484 -35.14 12.27 10.29
CA PRO A 484 -34.63 11.01 9.70
C PRO A 484 -35.56 10.44 8.62
N GLU A 485 -36.81 10.90 8.57
CA GLU A 485 -37.83 10.60 7.56
C GLU A 485 -37.57 11.31 6.21
N ASP A 486 -36.82 12.43 6.21
CA ASP A 486 -36.46 13.20 5.02
C ASP A 486 -35.19 12.67 4.33
N LEU A 487 -34.42 11.82 5.03
CA LEU A 487 -33.23 11.16 4.49
C LEU A 487 -33.63 9.87 3.76
N ALA A 488 -32.97 9.61 2.63
CA ALA A 488 -33.19 8.37 1.89
C ALA A 488 -32.98 7.14 2.81
N PRO A 489 -33.84 6.11 2.71
CA PRO A 489 -33.67 4.89 3.49
C PRO A 489 -32.37 4.19 3.07
N LEU A 490 -31.55 3.83 4.06
CA LEU A 490 -30.37 3.01 3.82
C LEU A 490 -30.80 1.64 3.29
N VAL A 491 -30.20 1.25 2.16
CA VAL A 491 -30.39 -0.09 1.60
C VAL A 491 -29.44 -1.03 2.36
N PRO A 492 -29.96 -2.04 3.09
CA PRO A 492 -29.10 -2.96 3.81
C PRO A 492 -28.24 -3.76 2.81
N PRO A 493 -26.99 -4.10 3.17
CA PRO A 493 -26.14 -4.89 2.30
C PRO A 493 -26.75 -6.29 2.06
N PRO A 494 -26.60 -6.85 0.85
CA PRO A 494 -27.19 -8.14 0.50
C PRO A 494 -26.62 -9.30 1.36
N PRO A 495 -27.37 -10.40 1.54
CA PRO A 495 -26.83 -11.62 2.15
C PRO A 495 -25.59 -12.10 1.39
N GLY A 496 -24.44 -12.21 2.05
CA GLY A 496 -23.17 -12.57 1.43
C GLY A 496 -22.33 -11.39 0.90
N ALA A 497 -22.68 -10.14 1.24
CA ALA A 497 -21.87 -8.96 0.93
C ALA A 497 -20.40 -9.12 1.35
N SER A 498 -19.50 -8.66 0.48
CA SER A 498 -18.06 -8.58 0.72
C SER A 498 -17.73 -7.59 1.84
N THR A 499 -16.54 -7.72 2.44
CA THR A 499 -16.05 -6.81 3.47
C THR A 499 -16.02 -5.34 2.99
N GLU A 500 -15.78 -5.11 1.70
CA GLU A 500 -15.75 -3.77 1.10
C GLU A 500 -17.15 -3.14 0.97
N GLU A 501 -18.15 -3.95 0.59
CA GLU A 501 -19.55 -3.52 0.53
C GLU A 501 -20.08 -3.18 1.91
N LEU A 502 -19.72 -3.97 2.93
CA LEU A 502 -20.03 -3.68 4.33
C LEU A 502 -19.38 -2.37 4.79
N HIS A 503 -18.15 -2.12 4.38
CA HIS A 503 -17.49 -0.85 4.72
C HIS A 503 -18.16 0.36 4.07
N THR A 504 -18.61 0.26 2.81
CA THR A 504 -19.37 1.35 2.16
C THR A 504 -20.72 1.60 2.85
N SER A 505 -21.40 0.53 3.27
CA SER A 505 -22.61 0.62 4.10
C SER A 505 -22.33 1.35 5.42
N ALA A 506 -21.24 0.97 6.12
CA ALA A 506 -20.81 1.64 7.34
C ALA A 506 -20.45 3.12 7.13
N LEU A 507 -19.77 3.50 6.04
CA LEU A 507 -19.48 4.91 5.74
C LEU A 507 -20.77 5.74 5.60
N SER A 508 -21.78 5.18 4.94
CA SER A 508 -23.09 5.83 4.77
C SER A 508 -23.81 6.00 6.11
N LEU A 509 -23.75 5.00 6.99
CA LEU A 509 -24.26 5.08 8.36
C LEU A 509 -23.52 6.12 9.21
N SER A 510 -22.19 6.21 9.08
CA SER A 510 -21.39 7.21 9.78
C SER A 510 -21.78 8.63 9.38
N MET A 511 -22.03 8.87 8.09
CA MET A 511 -22.46 10.19 7.61
C MET A 511 -23.88 10.52 8.03
N ARG A 512 -24.78 9.53 8.02
CA ARG A 512 -26.13 9.69 8.55
C ARG A 512 -26.08 10.06 10.04
N TYR A 513 -25.30 9.35 10.85
CA TYR A 513 -25.11 9.68 12.27
C TYR A 513 -24.55 11.09 12.47
N ALA A 514 -23.58 11.52 11.65
CA ALA A 514 -23.01 12.86 11.73
C ALA A 514 -24.03 13.98 11.48
N VAL A 515 -25.14 13.70 10.78
CA VAL A 515 -26.24 14.64 10.55
C VAL A 515 -27.35 14.50 11.60
N THR A 516 -27.71 13.27 11.97
CA THR A 516 -28.88 12.99 12.83
C THR A 516 -28.57 12.98 14.32
N HIS A 517 -27.35 12.63 14.71
CA HIS A 517 -26.93 12.29 16.08
C HIS A 517 -27.84 11.24 16.76
N HIS A 518 -28.53 10.40 15.97
CA HIS A 518 -29.42 9.38 16.50
C HIS A 518 -28.66 8.13 16.94
N ARG A 519 -28.91 7.70 18.18
CA ARG A 519 -28.28 6.48 18.75
C ARG A 519 -28.48 5.24 17.89
N ALA A 520 -29.64 5.07 17.27
CA ALA A 520 -29.93 3.91 16.41
C ALA A 520 -28.99 3.84 15.19
N ASP A 521 -28.64 4.99 14.60
CA ASP A 521 -27.70 5.06 13.48
C ASP A 521 -26.27 4.71 13.95
N LEU A 522 -25.88 5.14 15.16
CA LEU A 522 -24.60 4.77 15.79
C LEU A 522 -24.51 3.27 16.12
N ASP A 523 -25.57 2.68 16.67
CA ASP A 523 -25.62 1.25 16.99
C ASP A 523 -25.58 0.40 15.71
N ALA A 524 -26.27 0.82 14.64
CA ALA A 524 -26.19 0.18 13.32
C ALA A 524 -24.79 0.31 12.70
N LEU A 525 -24.15 1.48 12.79
CA LEU A 525 -22.76 1.69 12.37
C LEU A 525 -21.81 0.72 13.07
N ILE A 526 -21.91 0.59 14.39
CA ILE A 526 -21.06 -0.32 15.18
C ILE A 526 -21.29 -1.78 14.75
N ALA A 527 -22.54 -2.20 14.55
CA ALA A 527 -22.86 -3.56 14.13
C ALA A 527 -22.28 -3.90 12.74
N GLU A 528 -22.35 -2.98 11.79
CA GLU A 528 -21.77 -3.14 10.45
C GLU A 528 -20.23 -3.16 10.51
N GLN A 529 -19.61 -2.26 11.26
CA GLN A 529 -18.16 -2.21 11.42
C GLN A 529 -17.58 -3.42 12.16
N GLU A 530 -18.30 -4.05 13.09
CA GLU A 530 -17.88 -5.32 13.70
C GLU A 530 -17.85 -6.46 12.66
N ARG A 531 -18.82 -6.50 11.73
CA ARG A 531 -18.76 -7.46 10.61
C ARG A 531 -17.58 -7.18 9.67
N VAL A 532 -17.24 -5.90 9.46
CA VAL A 532 -16.04 -5.51 8.71
C VAL A 532 -14.78 -5.98 9.45
N ARG A 533 -14.70 -5.79 10.77
CA ARG A 533 -13.60 -6.25 11.62
C ARG A 533 -13.40 -7.75 11.57
N ASP A 534 -14.47 -8.55 11.58
CA ASP A 534 -14.38 -10.01 11.42
C ASP A 534 -13.75 -10.37 10.07
N GLY A 535 -14.19 -9.72 8.98
CA GLY A 535 -13.57 -9.87 7.67
C GLY A 535 -12.08 -9.49 7.65
N VAL A 536 -11.71 -8.38 8.29
CA VAL A 536 -10.31 -7.92 8.42
C VAL A 536 -9.46 -8.94 9.18
N ARG A 537 -9.97 -9.52 10.27
CA ARG A 537 -9.27 -10.54 11.07
C ARG A 537 -9.06 -11.85 10.32
N GLU A 538 -9.96 -12.17 9.40
CA GLU A 538 -9.82 -13.27 8.44
C GLU A 538 -8.85 -12.94 7.29
N GLY A 539 -8.27 -11.74 7.26
CA GLY A 539 -7.32 -11.29 6.24
C GLY A 539 -7.98 -10.68 5.00
N ARG A 540 -9.30 -10.49 4.99
CA ARG A 540 -10.06 -9.92 3.88
C ARG A 540 -9.97 -8.38 3.87
N ALA A 541 -9.95 -7.80 2.67
CA ALA A 541 -9.93 -6.35 2.43
C ALA A 541 -8.87 -5.57 3.25
N PRO A 542 -7.57 -5.94 3.17
CA PRO A 542 -6.50 -5.30 3.95
C PRO A 542 -6.43 -3.78 3.72
N ARG A 543 -6.78 -3.30 2.52
CA ARG A 543 -6.75 -1.87 2.16
C ARG A 543 -7.58 -0.95 3.06
N ILE A 544 -8.67 -1.46 3.64
CA ILE A 544 -9.58 -0.68 4.48
C ILE A 544 -9.40 -0.98 5.97
N ALA A 545 -8.51 -1.92 6.33
CA ALA A 545 -8.41 -2.45 7.68
C ALA A 545 -8.14 -1.34 8.71
N ALA A 546 -7.06 -0.58 8.52
CA ALA A 546 -6.68 0.48 9.46
C ALA A 546 -7.76 1.56 9.60
N GLU A 547 -8.40 1.95 8.49
CA GLU A 547 -9.44 2.98 8.48
C GLU A 547 -10.75 2.49 9.13
N ALA A 548 -11.24 1.32 8.73
CA ALA A 548 -12.48 0.74 9.25
C ALA A 548 -12.39 0.47 10.75
N LEU A 549 -11.27 -0.10 11.21
CA LEU A 549 -11.02 -0.35 12.63
C LEU A 549 -10.93 0.94 13.44
N TRP A 550 -10.36 2.00 12.86
CA TRP A 550 -10.31 3.31 13.51
C TRP A 550 -11.69 3.94 13.63
N GLN A 551 -12.52 3.86 12.59
CA GLN A 551 -13.90 4.32 12.62
C GLN A 551 -14.73 3.55 13.66
N LEU A 552 -14.51 2.23 13.79
CA LEU A 552 -15.11 1.44 14.85
C LEU A 552 -14.66 1.92 16.25
N ALA A 553 -13.37 2.22 16.42
CA ALA A 553 -12.84 2.75 17.67
C ALA A 553 -13.50 4.10 18.05
N GLN A 554 -13.67 5.00 17.08
CA GLN A 554 -14.37 6.26 17.27
C GLN A 554 -15.84 6.06 17.61
N ALA A 555 -16.55 5.17 16.89
CA ALA A 555 -17.94 4.86 17.17
C ALA A 555 -18.13 4.28 18.59
N TYR A 556 -17.21 3.41 19.04
CA TYR A 556 -17.20 2.93 20.42
C TYR A 556 -16.96 4.04 21.43
N ARG A 557 -16.02 4.94 21.16
CA ARG A 557 -15.73 6.08 22.05
C ARG A 557 -16.95 6.98 22.17
N GLU A 558 -17.59 7.31 21.05
CA GLU A 558 -18.79 8.14 20.98
C GLU A 558 -19.95 7.52 21.77
N ARG A 559 -20.21 6.22 21.57
CA ARG A 559 -21.24 5.51 22.34
C ARG A 559 -20.93 5.51 23.84
N GLY A 560 -19.67 5.32 24.22
CA GLY A 560 -19.22 5.39 25.62
C GLY A 560 -19.45 6.79 26.23
N VAL A 561 -19.24 7.86 25.48
CA VAL A 561 -19.55 9.24 25.93
C VAL A 561 -21.06 9.41 26.15
N LEU A 562 -21.89 8.95 25.21
CA LEU A 562 -23.35 9.00 25.32
C LEU A 562 -23.88 8.20 26.52
N ASP A 563 -23.27 7.04 26.79
CA ASP A 563 -23.63 6.15 27.90
C ASP A 563 -22.98 6.55 29.24
N GLN A 564 -22.13 7.59 29.25
CA GLN A 564 -21.29 7.98 30.39
C GLN A 564 -20.35 6.85 30.87
N ASP A 565 -20.01 5.91 29.99
CA ASP A 565 -19.07 4.80 30.18
C ASP A 565 -17.81 4.99 29.34
N VAL A 566 -17.07 6.07 29.61
CA VAL A 566 -15.81 6.38 28.92
C VAL A 566 -14.65 5.44 29.25
N LYS A 567 -14.88 4.45 30.14
CA LYS A 567 -13.91 3.41 30.52
C LYS A 567 -14.06 2.13 29.71
N ASP A 568 -15.00 2.07 28.77
CA ASP A 568 -15.14 0.97 27.84
C ASP A 568 -13.83 0.74 27.06
N ILE A 569 -13.28 -0.47 27.21
CA ILE A 569 -12.02 -0.87 26.57
C ILE A 569 -12.18 -1.18 25.08
N ARG A 570 -13.41 -1.33 24.58
CA ARG A 570 -13.67 -1.68 23.17
C ARG A 570 -13.11 -0.64 22.20
N ALA A 571 -13.25 0.65 22.53
CA ALA A 571 -12.67 1.74 21.75
C ALA A 571 -11.14 1.60 21.66
N LEU A 572 -10.48 1.34 22.80
CA LEU A 572 -9.03 1.20 22.86
C LEU A 572 -8.52 -0.08 22.16
N ALA A 573 -9.27 -1.18 22.28
CA ALA A 573 -8.94 -2.43 21.59
C ALA A 573 -9.03 -2.28 20.07
N ALA A 574 -10.12 -1.68 19.56
CA ALA A 574 -10.26 -1.38 18.14
C ALA A 574 -9.20 -0.38 17.66
N ALA A 575 -8.84 0.62 18.47
CA ALA A 575 -7.76 1.56 18.15
C ALA A 575 -6.40 0.87 18.05
N LYS A 576 -6.05 -0.04 18.97
CA LYS A 576 -4.82 -0.85 18.89
C LYS A 576 -4.79 -1.71 17.63
N GLU A 577 -5.90 -2.35 17.27
CA GLU A 577 -6.01 -3.13 16.03
C GLU A 577 -5.83 -2.25 14.79
N ALA A 578 -6.43 -1.06 14.78
CA ALA A 578 -6.27 -0.08 13.71
C ALA A 578 -4.82 0.38 13.54
N LEU A 579 -4.15 0.74 14.64
CA LEU A 579 -2.74 1.14 14.64
C LEU A 579 -1.82 0.00 14.21
N SER A 580 -2.12 -1.23 14.64
CA SER A 580 -1.36 -2.42 14.22
C SER A 580 -1.53 -2.70 12.72
N ALA A 581 -2.75 -2.59 12.19
CA ALA A 581 -3.00 -2.70 10.76
C ALA A 581 -2.26 -1.61 9.97
N LEU A 582 -2.28 -0.37 10.45
CA LEU A 582 -1.54 0.73 9.84
C LEU A 582 -0.02 0.49 9.82
N ALA A 583 0.55 0.04 10.94
CA ALA A 583 1.98 -0.27 11.03
C ALA A 583 2.35 -1.44 10.10
N ALA A 584 1.47 -2.43 9.95
CA ALA A 584 1.62 -3.51 8.97
C ALA A 584 1.61 -2.99 7.52
N ASP A 585 0.73 -2.03 7.20
CA ASP A 585 0.66 -1.39 5.89
C ASP A 585 1.93 -0.58 5.58
N VAL A 586 2.51 0.10 6.58
CA VAL A 586 3.79 0.81 6.44
C VAL A 586 4.94 -0.18 6.19
N LEU A 587 5.00 -1.30 6.91
CA LEU A 587 6.02 -2.35 6.68
C LEU A 587 5.96 -2.93 5.26
N LEU A 588 4.76 -3.06 4.69
CA LEU A 588 4.57 -3.52 3.31
C LEU A 588 5.08 -2.52 2.28
N GLN A 589 5.25 -1.24 2.63
CA GLN A 589 5.76 -0.25 1.69
C GLN A 589 7.27 -0.46 1.47
N SER A 590 7.69 -0.32 0.21
CA SER A 590 9.10 -0.22 -0.14
C SER A 590 9.52 1.25 -0.18
N GLY A 591 10.50 1.59 0.65
CA GLY A 591 11.12 2.91 0.71
C GLY A 591 10.39 3.91 1.62
N ALA A 592 11.14 4.90 2.11
CA ALA A 592 10.67 5.86 3.09
C ALA A 592 9.51 6.74 2.58
N GLU A 593 9.48 7.08 1.30
CA GLU A 593 8.45 7.94 0.70
C GLU A 593 7.07 7.27 0.71
N HIS A 594 7.00 6.01 0.25
CA HIS A 594 5.75 5.24 0.29
C HIS A 594 5.35 4.92 1.73
N GLY A 595 6.33 4.61 2.60
CA GLY A 595 6.10 4.40 4.03
C GLY A 595 5.46 5.63 4.69
N LEU A 596 5.96 6.83 4.39
CA LEU A 596 5.41 8.07 4.94
C LEU A 596 3.96 8.29 4.49
N LEU A 597 3.63 8.04 3.22
CA LEU A 597 2.24 8.13 2.73
C LEU A 597 1.29 7.22 3.52
N ALA A 598 1.71 5.99 3.81
CA ALA A 598 0.95 5.05 4.61
C ALA A 598 0.89 5.45 6.10
N ALA A 599 1.94 6.08 6.65
CA ALA A 599 2.06 6.41 8.07
C ALA A 599 1.32 7.68 8.52
N ARG A 600 0.88 8.56 7.59
CA ARG A 600 0.35 9.92 7.88
C ARG A 600 -0.69 10.01 8.99
N ALA A 601 -1.56 9.01 9.13
CA ALA A 601 -2.60 9.00 10.17
C ALA A 601 -2.14 8.38 11.50
N GLY A 602 -0.96 7.75 11.54
CA GLY A 602 -0.52 6.92 12.67
C GLY A 602 -0.34 7.69 13.95
N ALA A 603 0.41 8.79 13.93
CA ALA A 603 0.82 9.41 15.19
C ALA A 603 -0.32 10.17 15.84
N SER A 604 -1.13 10.91 15.08
CA SER A 604 -2.32 11.59 15.61
C SER A 604 -3.31 10.59 16.21
N ARG A 605 -3.53 9.45 15.54
CA ARG A 605 -4.34 8.33 16.07
C ARG A 605 -3.71 7.71 17.32
N GLY A 606 -2.39 7.52 17.32
CA GLY A 606 -1.62 7.00 18.45
C GLY A 606 -1.73 7.90 19.67
N VAL A 607 -1.55 9.21 19.50
CA VAL A 607 -1.73 10.25 20.53
C VAL A 607 -3.16 10.23 21.07
N GLN A 608 -4.16 10.20 20.19
CA GLN A 608 -5.56 10.17 20.60
C GLN A 608 -5.90 8.90 21.41
N ALA A 609 -5.47 7.73 20.94
CA ALA A 609 -5.64 6.47 21.66
C ALA A 609 -4.87 6.46 22.99
N ALA A 610 -3.68 7.06 23.03
CA ALA A 610 -2.90 7.20 24.25
C ALA A 610 -3.56 8.10 25.29
N LEU A 611 -4.16 9.21 24.88
CA LEU A 611 -4.96 10.07 25.75
C LEU A 611 -6.19 9.34 26.29
N TRP A 612 -6.89 8.56 25.45
CA TRP A 612 -7.99 7.72 25.89
C TRP A 612 -7.54 6.72 26.96
N ALA A 613 -6.44 5.99 26.71
CA ALA A 613 -5.89 5.02 27.64
C ALA A 613 -5.40 5.69 28.95
N ALA A 614 -4.70 6.82 28.86
CA ALA A 614 -4.22 7.58 30.01
C ALA A 614 -5.37 8.08 30.90
N SER A 615 -6.47 8.57 30.30
CA SER A 615 -7.67 9.00 31.03
C SER A 615 -8.34 7.86 31.81
N GLN A 616 -8.09 6.61 31.41
CA GLN A 616 -8.59 5.39 32.06
C GLN A 616 -7.57 4.77 33.04
N GLY A 617 -6.38 5.36 33.22
CA GLY A 617 -5.30 4.81 34.04
C GLY A 617 -4.56 3.62 33.41
N ARG A 618 -4.70 3.41 32.10
CA ARG A 618 -4.14 2.27 31.35
C ARG A 618 -2.81 2.65 30.70
N LEU A 619 -1.77 2.82 31.52
CA LEU A 619 -0.47 3.36 31.09
C LEU A 619 0.25 2.48 30.06
N HIS A 620 0.19 1.16 30.23
CA HIS A 620 0.81 0.22 29.31
C HIS A 620 0.24 0.40 27.89
N GLU A 621 -1.08 0.48 27.78
CA GLU A 621 -1.76 0.69 26.52
C GLU A 621 -1.56 2.10 25.97
N ALA A 622 -1.40 3.11 26.83
CA ALA A 622 -1.08 4.46 26.39
C ALA A 622 0.29 4.51 25.70
N VAL A 623 1.31 3.92 26.31
CA VAL A 623 2.65 3.82 25.70
C VAL A 623 2.62 2.95 24.45
N ALA A 624 1.97 1.78 24.50
CA ALA A 624 1.85 0.91 23.34
C ALA A 624 1.17 1.61 22.14
N ALA A 625 0.15 2.44 22.38
CA ALA A 625 -0.50 3.23 21.33
C ALA A 625 0.43 4.31 20.73
N LEU A 626 1.27 4.95 21.55
CA LEU A 626 2.29 5.88 21.07
C LEU A 626 3.34 5.15 20.23
N GLU A 627 3.83 4.01 20.69
CA GLU A 627 4.84 3.22 19.99
C GLU A 627 4.31 2.62 18.67
N LEU A 628 3.02 2.22 18.60
CA LEU A 628 2.37 1.75 17.36
C LEU A 628 1.99 2.88 16.40
N GLY A 629 1.91 4.12 16.87
CA GLY A 629 1.50 5.26 16.06
C GLY A 629 2.65 6.08 15.52
N ARG A 630 3.87 5.94 16.05
CA ARG A 630 4.96 6.88 15.81
C ARG A 630 6.21 6.22 15.27
N ALA A 631 7.02 7.00 14.55
CA ALA A 631 8.28 6.55 13.98
C ALA A 631 8.13 5.24 13.17
N LEU A 632 6.97 5.05 12.54
CA LEU A 632 6.61 3.88 11.76
C LEU A 632 7.53 3.69 10.55
N VAL A 633 7.90 4.78 9.87
CA VAL A 633 8.84 4.78 8.74
C VAL A 633 10.24 4.40 9.22
N LEU A 634 10.67 4.92 10.36
CA LEU A 634 11.97 4.59 10.98
C LEU A 634 12.00 3.12 11.44
N HIS A 635 10.91 2.65 12.05
CA HIS A 635 10.72 1.25 12.44
C HIS A 635 10.71 0.33 11.23
N ALA A 636 10.02 0.72 10.15
CA ALA A 636 9.96 -0.05 8.92
C ALA A 636 11.29 -0.13 8.19
N ALA A 637 12.07 0.96 8.18
CA ALA A 637 13.42 0.97 7.64
C ALA A 637 14.35 0.04 8.46
N SER A 638 14.32 0.15 9.79
CA SER A 638 15.10 -0.72 10.67
C SER A 638 14.71 -2.20 10.52
N THR A 639 13.41 -2.50 10.52
CA THR A 639 12.88 -3.86 10.32
C THR A 639 13.29 -4.42 8.96
N SER A 640 13.14 -3.64 7.89
CA SER A 640 13.50 -4.04 6.52
C SER A 640 14.97 -4.47 6.42
N SER A 641 15.87 -3.78 7.12
CA SER A 641 17.30 -4.11 7.14
C SER A 641 17.60 -5.45 7.85
N ALA A 642 16.75 -5.87 8.78
CA ALA A 642 16.88 -7.11 9.54
C ALA A 642 16.13 -8.31 8.92
N VAL A 643 15.29 -8.09 7.89
CA VAL A 643 14.49 -9.15 7.25
C VAL A 643 15.31 -10.36 6.83
N PRO A 644 16.49 -10.24 6.18
CA PRO A 644 17.25 -11.42 5.75
C PRO A 644 17.70 -12.30 6.91
N GLU A 645 18.09 -11.72 8.04
CA GLU A 645 18.54 -12.41 9.25
C GLU A 645 17.35 -13.06 9.95
N LEU A 646 16.23 -12.34 10.05
CA LEU A 646 14.97 -12.85 10.61
C LEU A 646 14.43 -14.03 9.81
N LEU A 647 14.46 -13.96 8.47
CA LEU A 647 14.05 -15.07 7.60
C LEU A 647 14.93 -16.30 7.80
N ARG A 648 16.25 -16.13 7.91
CA ARG A 648 17.15 -17.27 8.20
C ARG A 648 16.88 -17.87 9.57
N ALA A 649 16.67 -17.04 10.59
CA ALA A 649 16.33 -17.50 11.94
C ALA A 649 14.99 -18.27 11.97
N ALA A 650 14.04 -17.89 11.11
CA ALA A 650 12.77 -18.58 10.92
C ALA A 650 12.85 -19.81 9.98
N GLY A 651 14.02 -20.14 9.42
CA GLY A 651 14.24 -21.29 8.54
C GLY A 651 13.94 -21.05 7.05
N HIS A 652 13.68 -19.81 6.63
CA HIS A 652 13.39 -19.42 5.24
C HIS A 652 14.65 -18.95 4.49
N HIS A 653 15.65 -19.83 4.35
CA HIS A 653 16.96 -19.48 3.77
C HIS A 653 16.88 -19.01 2.30
N ASP A 654 16.10 -19.68 1.45
CA ASP A 654 15.99 -19.32 0.03
C ASP A 654 15.39 -17.92 -0.15
N LEU A 655 14.34 -17.62 0.61
CA LEU A 655 13.68 -16.30 0.57
C LEU A 655 14.62 -15.20 1.06
N ALA A 656 15.48 -15.50 2.04
CA ALA A 656 16.50 -14.57 2.52
C ALA A 656 17.58 -14.26 1.46
N GLU A 657 17.95 -15.22 0.60
CA GLU A 657 18.89 -15.01 -0.51
C GLU A 657 18.24 -14.25 -1.67
N VAL A 658 16.98 -14.56 -2.00
CA VAL A 658 16.21 -13.82 -3.01
C VAL A 658 16.06 -12.35 -2.60
N TRP A 659 15.73 -12.08 -1.32
CA TRP A 659 15.67 -10.72 -0.79
C TRP A 659 16.98 -9.95 -0.98
N ARG A 660 18.13 -10.54 -0.62
CA ARG A 660 19.44 -9.89 -0.76
C ARG A 660 19.81 -9.63 -2.22
N THR A 661 19.46 -10.55 -3.11
CA THR A 661 19.72 -10.41 -4.55
C THR A 661 18.83 -9.33 -5.18
N ALA A 662 17.54 -9.28 -4.82
CA ALA A 662 16.59 -8.28 -5.29
C ALA A 662 16.99 -6.87 -4.82
N ALA A 663 17.41 -6.72 -3.56
CA ALA A 663 18.00 -5.49 -3.06
C ALA A 663 19.26 -5.12 -3.86
N GLY A 664 20.10 -6.10 -4.22
CA GLY A 664 21.24 -5.96 -5.13
C GLY A 664 20.90 -5.47 -6.54
N ALA A 665 19.81 -5.96 -7.13
CA ALA A 665 19.38 -5.62 -8.49
C ALA A 665 18.75 -4.22 -8.57
N SER A 666 17.93 -3.83 -7.59
CA SER A 666 17.45 -2.45 -7.43
C SER A 666 18.59 -1.44 -7.22
N ARG A 667 19.78 -1.88 -6.78
CA ARG A 667 20.98 -1.04 -6.62
C ARG A 667 21.75 -0.79 -7.93
N ALA A 668 21.57 -1.65 -8.95
CA ALA A 668 22.26 -1.52 -10.24
C ALA A 668 21.44 -0.76 -11.30
N GLY A 669 20.11 -0.68 -11.12
CA GLY A 669 19.21 0.12 -11.94
C GLY A 669 18.83 1.41 -11.23
N GLY A 670 19.55 2.49 -11.50
CA GLY A 670 19.02 3.85 -11.29
C GLY A 670 17.73 4.03 -12.10
N ALA A 671 16.92 5.02 -11.74
CA ALA A 671 15.60 5.31 -12.28
C ALA A 671 15.60 5.73 -13.77
N ASP A 672 16.11 4.87 -14.65
CA ASP A 672 15.95 4.95 -16.10
C ASP A 672 14.98 3.85 -16.53
N GLY A 673 13.88 4.28 -17.15
CA GLY A 673 12.75 3.45 -17.61
C GLY A 673 13.08 2.53 -18.79
N GLU A 674 14.16 1.75 -18.71
CA GLU A 674 14.52 0.74 -19.72
C GLU A 674 13.91 -0.66 -19.44
N GLY A 675 13.20 -0.82 -18.31
CA GLY A 675 12.42 -2.04 -18.02
C GLY A 675 11.01 -1.97 -18.61
N GLY A 676 10.63 -2.97 -19.42
CA GLY A 676 9.24 -3.15 -19.87
C GLY A 676 8.27 -3.37 -18.70
N VAL A 677 6.96 -3.36 -18.99
CA VAL A 677 5.91 -3.48 -17.95
C VAL A 677 6.15 -4.72 -17.07
N PRO A 678 6.08 -4.61 -15.72
CA PRO A 678 6.28 -5.73 -14.81
C PRO A 678 5.39 -6.94 -15.09
N GLY A 679 5.91 -8.13 -14.79
CA GLY A 679 5.17 -9.40 -14.86
C GLY A 679 4.45 -9.81 -13.59
N GLU A 680 4.65 -9.05 -12.52
CA GLU A 680 4.11 -9.24 -11.19
C GLU A 680 4.07 -7.88 -10.49
N LEU A 681 3.33 -7.80 -9.39
CA LEU A 681 3.32 -6.64 -8.52
C LEU A 681 4.72 -6.46 -7.89
N PRO A 682 5.34 -5.27 -7.99
CA PRO A 682 6.61 -4.96 -7.34
C PRO A 682 6.71 -5.36 -5.85
N SER A 683 5.61 -5.29 -5.11
CA SER A 683 5.57 -5.63 -3.67
C SER A 683 5.54 -7.12 -3.34
N THR A 684 5.47 -8.00 -4.35
CA THR A 684 5.26 -9.45 -4.17
C THR A 684 6.29 -10.09 -3.24
N LEU A 685 7.58 -9.88 -3.50
CA LEU A 685 8.65 -10.44 -2.68
C LEU A 685 8.58 -9.93 -1.23
N ARG A 686 8.28 -8.63 -1.05
CA ARG A 686 8.17 -8.03 0.26
C ARG A 686 7.03 -8.64 1.07
N ARG A 687 5.87 -8.79 0.45
CA ARG A 687 4.71 -9.43 1.06
C ARG A 687 5.02 -10.87 1.48
N GLN A 688 5.60 -11.67 0.58
CA GLN A 688 5.98 -13.07 0.87
C GLN A 688 6.93 -13.16 2.07
N ALA A 689 7.94 -12.30 2.14
CA ALA A 689 8.89 -12.25 3.25
C ALA A 689 8.20 -11.88 4.57
N LEU A 690 7.37 -10.85 4.58
CA LEU A 690 6.69 -10.39 5.79
C LEU A 690 5.63 -11.39 6.26
N GLU A 691 4.90 -12.04 5.34
CA GLU A 691 3.96 -13.12 5.66
C GLU A 691 4.66 -14.32 6.28
N ALA A 692 5.83 -14.72 5.75
CA ALA A 692 6.66 -15.77 6.34
C ALA A 692 7.12 -15.42 7.77
N LEU A 693 7.38 -14.14 8.04
CA LEU A 693 7.71 -13.62 9.38
C LEU A 693 6.48 -13.36 10.27
N GLY A 694 5.27 -13.54 9.75
CA GLY A 694 4.03 -13.34 10.50
C GLY A 694 3.79 -11.88 10.90
N TYR A 695 4.09 -10.92 10.03
CA TYR A 695 4.00 -9.48 10.33
C TYR A 695 2.63 -8.97 10.83
N ARG A 696 1.53 -9.70 10.58
CA ARG A 696 0.18 -9.38 11.08
C ARG A 696 -0.13 -10.00 12.46
N ARG A 697 0.76 -10.81 13.04
CA ARG A 697 0.57 -11.44 14.35
C ARG A 697 0.93 -10.46 15.46
N GLU A 698 0.09 -10.40 16.49
CA GLU A 698 0.36 -9.56 17.67
C GLU A 698 1.69 -9.98 18.33
N GLY A 699 2.52 -8.99 18.70
CA GLY A 699 3.84 -9.22 19.31
C GLY A 699 4.94 -9.69 18.35
N GLY A 700 4.67 -9.81 17.04
CA GLY A 700 5.65 -10.12 16.00
C GLY A 700 6.54 -8.92 15.63
N LEU A 701 6.76 -8.68 14.32
CA LEU A 701 7.54 -7.53 13.83
C LEU A 701 6.98 -6.15 14.24
N LEU A 702 5.76 -6.12 14.75
CA LEU A 702 5.03 -4.94 15.24
C LEU A 702 4.94 -4.89 16.77
N GLY A 703 5.74 -5.70 17.48
CA GLY A 703 5.83 -5.65 18.93
C GLY A 703 6.25 -4.27 19.40
N THR A 704 5.58 -3.76 20.43
CA THR A 704 5.96 -2.52 21.11
C THR A 704 6.60 -2.82 22.45
N PRO A 705 7.56 -2.00 22.90
CA PRO A 705 8.23 -2.22 24.17
C PRO A 705 7.25 -2.05 25.32
N SER A 706 7.31 -2.97 26.26
CA SER A 706 6.60 -2.89 27.52
C SER A 706 7.19 -1.80 28.43
N LEU A 707 6.41 -1.37 29.42
CA LEU A 707 6.90 -0.42 30.43
C LEU A 707 8.12 -0.95 31.20
N SER A 708 8.22 -2.27 31.40
CA SER A 708 9.38 -2.89 32.05
C SER A 708 10.61 -2.78 31.16
N GLU A 709 10.51 -3.16 29.88
CA GLU A 709 11.63 -3.06 28.94
C GLU A 709 12.13 -1.62 28.80
N LEU A 710 11.23 -0.64 28.79
CA LEU A 710 11.59 0.78 28.80
C LEU A 710 12.28 1.19 30.11
N ALA A 711 11.77 0.78 31.27
CA ALA A 711 12.39 1.07 32.56
C ALA A 711 13.78 0.42 32.71
N ASP A 712 13.92 -0.82 32.23
CA ASP A 712 15.18 -1.56 32.20
C ASP A 712 16.19 -0.87 31.26
N GLY A 713 15.75 -0.42 30.09
CA GLY A 713 16.59 0.37 29.17
C GLY A 713 17.01 1.71 29.78
N VAL A 714 16.12 2.40 30.48
CA VAL A 714 16.47 3.63 31.23
C VAL A 714 17.55 3.32 32.28
N ALA A 715 17.41 2.24 33.04
CA ALA A 715 18.44 1.80 33.99
C ALA A 715 19.78 1.45 33.32
N GLU A 716 19.77 0.64 32.26
CA GLU A 716 20.98 0.21 31.54
C GLU A 716 21.76 1.40 30.98
N SER A 717 21.03 2.39 30.46
CA SER A 717 21.60 3.62 29.92
C SER A 717 22.15 4.55 31.00
N GLY A 718 21.78 4.36 32.27
CA GLY A 718 22.11 5.28 33.35
C GLY A 718 21.33 6.60 33.31
N ALA A 719 20.22 6.65 32.58
CA ALA A 719 19.27 7.75 32.62
C ALA A 719 18.34 7.64 33.83
N ASP A 720 17.69 8.74 34.20
CA ASP A 720 16.80 8.82 35.36
C ASP A 720 15.32 8.62 34.95
N ALA A 721 14.95 9.10 33.76
CA ALA A 721 13.61 8.92 33.20
C ALA A 721 13.56 9.04 31.67
N LEU A 722 12.66 8.27 31.07
CA LEU A 722 12.11 8.46 29.73
C LEU A 722 10.77 9.20 29.86
N ILE A 723 10.59 10.30 29.14
CA ILE A 723 9.43 11.19 29.27
C ILE A 723 8.76 11.38 27.92
N TYR A 724 7.52 10.91 27.78
CA TYR A 724 6.65 11.20 26.66
C TYR A 724 5.88 12.49 26.92
N LEU A 725 5.97 13.45 26.02
CA LEU A 725 5.17 14.68 26.05
C LEU A 725 4.05 14.54 25.02
N VAL A 726 2.81 14.43 25.49
CA VAL A 726 1.65 14.08 24.65
C VAL A 726 0.69 15.27 24.59
N PRO A 727 0.59 15.97 23.44
CA PRO A 727 -0.32 17.09 23.30
C PRO A 727 -1.77 16.62 23.17
N CYS A 728 -2.72 17.53 23.39
CA CYS A 728 -4.11 17.33 23.03
C CYS A 728 -4.57 18.47 22.10
N GLU A 729 -5.14 18.16 20.94
CA GLU A 729 -5.58 19.18 19.97
C GLU A 729 -6.86 19.93 20.40
N ALA A 730 -7.65 19.36 21.32
CA ALA A 730 -8.85 19.99 21.85
C ALA A 730 -8.54 20.97 23.01
N GLY A 731 -9.57 21.60 23.57
CA GLY A 731 -9.45 22.37 24.83
C GLY A 731 -9.15 21.50 26.07
N GLU A 732 -8.95 20.20 25.90
CA GLU A 732 -8.57 19.29 26.97
C GLU A 732 -7.05 19.31 27.21
N ALA A 733 -6.64 19.03 28.44
CA ALA A 733 -5.24 19.03 28.82
C ALA A 733 -4.47 17.86 28.17
N GLY A 734 -3.25 18.12 27.69
CA GLY A 734 -2.31 17.06 27.34
C GLY A 734 -1.75 16.35 28.57
N VAL A 735 -0.92 15.34 28.34
CA VAL A 735 -0.33 14.52 29.41
C VAL A 735 1.18 14.34 29.24
N VAL A 736 1.84 14.08 30.36
CA VAL A 736 3.23 13.64 30.43
C VAL A 736 3.24 12.23 30.98
N ILE A 737 3.85 11.29 30.28
CA ILE A 737 4.07 9.92 30.76
C ILE A 737 5.55 9.77 31.07
N ALA A 738 5.90 9.47 32.31
CA ALA A 738 7.27 9.25 32.74
C ALA A 738 7.48 7.78 33.09
N VAL A 739 8.57 7.20 32.60
CA VAL A 739 9.00 5.83 32.87
C VAL A 739 10.45 5.87 33.37
N GLY A 740 10.74 5.20 34.47
CA GLY A 740 12.11 5.08 34.97
C GLY A 740 12.24 4.02 36.07
N PRO A 741 13.45 3.53 36.34
CA PRO A 741 13.64 2.35 37.18
C PRO A 741 13.26 2.58 38.65
N ARG A 742 13.50 3.78 39.16
CA ARG A 742 13.17 4.16 40.55
C ARG A 742 11.76 4.74 40.69
N ILE A 743 11.28 5.43 39.65
CA ILE A 743 9.98 6.11 39.68
C ILE A 743 8.83 5.22 39.19
N GLY A 744 9.13 4.04 38.62
CA GLY A 744 8.17 3.21 37.91
C GLY A 744 7.62 3.90 36.66
N ALA A 745 6.32 3.76 36.41
CA ALA A 745 5.63 4.49 35.36
C ALA A 745 4.51 5.33 35.94
N GLY A 746 4.36 6.57 35.47
CA GLY A 746 3.34 7.50 35.94
C GLY A 746 2.88 8.48 34.87
N VAL A 747 1.67 9.02 35.05
CA VAL A 747 1.10 10.06 34.19
C VAL A 747 0.81 11.34 34.97
N GLY A 748 1.11 12.48 34.37
CA GLY A 748 0.77 13.81 34.88
C GLY A 748 0.00 14.61 33.83
N VAL A 749 -1.15 15.16 34.22
CA VAL A 749 -1.93 16.07 33.37
C VAL A 749 -1.25 17.44 33.29
N ARG A 750 -1.23 18.05 32.10
CA ARG A 750 -0.65 19.37 31.83
C ARG A 750 -1.55 20.16 30.89
N SER A 751 -2.26 21.16 31.43
CA SER A 751 -3.12 22.07 30.64
C SER A 751 -2.34 22.82 29.56
N LEU A 752 -1.08 23.17 29.84
CA LEU A 752 -0.20 23.84 28.88
C LEU A 752 0.12 23.01 27.63
N LEU A 753 -0.09 21.69 27.67
CA LEU A 753 0.05 20.81 26.50
C LEU A 753 -1.24 20.71 25.66
N SER A 754 -2.27 21.49 25.99
CA SER A 754 -3.46 21.64 25.15
C SER A 754 -3.19 22.58 23.97
N GLY A 755 -3.89 22.38 22.86
CA GLY A 755 -3.83 23.28 21.71
C GLY A 755 -4.31 24.71 22.02
N ALA A 756 -5.14 24.89 23.07
CA ALA A 756 -5.58 26.21 23.51
C ALA A 756 -4.48 27.01 24.23
N GLU A 757 -3.57 26.32 24.92
CA GLU A 757 -2.52 26.91 25.77
C GLU A 757 -1.13 26.86 25.11
N SER A 758 -1.03 26.40 23.85
CA SER A 758 0.22 26.34 23.07
C SER A 758 0.55 27.65 22.34
N GLY A 759 -0.04 28.78 22.74
CA GLY A 759 0.14 30.08 22.09
C GLY A 759 1.60 30.53 21.86
N PRO A 760 2.55 30.30 22.79
CA PRO A 760 3.97 30.56 22.55
C PRO A 760 4.57 29.74 21.40
N LEU A 761 4.16 28.47 21.24
CA LEU A 761 4.58 27.62 20.14
C LEU A 761 4.04 28.14 18.79
N GLU A 762 2.77 28.54 18.75
CA GLU A 762 2.19 29.15 17.54
C GLU A 762 2.94 30.41 17.11
N ARG A 763 3.18 31.34 18.04
CA ARG A 763 3.93 32.57 17.75
C ARG A 763 5.35 32.31 17.26
N TYR A 764 6.02 31.31 17.83
CA TYR A 764 7.36 30.92 17.38
C TYR A 764 7.33 30.39 15.93
N LEU A 765 6.31 29.60 15.58
CA LEU A 765 6.17 29.06 14.23
C LEU A 765 5.82 30.15 13.21
N ASP A 766 4.92 31.06 13.56
CA ASP A 766 4.59 32.23 12.74
C ASP A 766 5.82 33.11 12.51
N ALA A 767 6.59 33.40 13.57
CA ALA A 767 7.81 34.19 13.47
C ALA A 767 8.90 33.48 12.65
N THR A 768 9.00 32.15 12.75
CA THR A 768 9.92 31.33 11.94
C THR A 768 9.55 31.41 10.47
N ALA A 769 8.27 31.21 10.13
CA ALA A 769 7.78 31.33 8.76
C ALA A 769 8.02 32.73 8.16
N ALA A 770 7.80 33.78 8.94
CA ALA A 770 8.07 35.16 8.53
C ALA A 770 9.57 35.42 8.28
N ARG A 771 10.45 34.92 9.18
CA ARG A 771 11.91 35.01 9.06
C ARG A 771 12.42 34.28 7.83
N GLU A 772 11.93 33.08 7.56
CA GLU A 772 12.28 32.31 6.36
C GLU A 772 11.78 32.97 5.07
N ALA A 773 10.59 33.57 5.08
CA ALA A 773 10.07 34.33 3.95
C ALA A 773 10.94 35.56 3.62
N ALA A 774 11.31 36.34 4.62
CA ALA A 774 12.19 37.50 4.43
C ALA A 774 13.56 37.09 3.85
N ARG A 775 14.11 35.95 4.29
CA ARG A 775 15.38 35.41 3.78
C ARG A 775 15.29 34.95 2.34
N ARG A 776 14.22 34.26 1.93
CA ARG A 776 13.99 33.88 0.53
C ARG A 776 13.95 35.08 -0.41
N GLU A 777 13.44 36.21 0.09
CA GLU A 777 13.40 37.49 -0.64
C GLU A 777 14.74 38.26 -0.58
N HIS A 778 15.80 37.65 -0.02
CA HIS A 778 17.13 38.25 0.18
C HIS A 778 17.07 39.58 0.95
N ARG A 779 16.05 39.76 1.80
CA ARG A 779 15.89 40.93 2.66
C ARG A 779 16.58 40.68 3.99
N SER A 780 17.58 41.49 4.31
CA SER A 780 18.13 41.56 5.67
C SER A 780 17.11 42.27 6.57
N ASP A 781 16.24 41.50 7.21
CA ASP A 781 15.20 42.02 8.10
C ASP A 781 15.56 41.79 9.57
N LEU A 782 16.27 42.78 10.15
CA LEU A 782 16.64 42.77 11.57
C LEU A 782 15.42 42.74 12.49
N ALA A 783 14.28 43.27 12.05
CA ALA A 783 13.05 43.25 12.84
C ALA A 783 12.45 41.85 12.87
N ALA A 784 12.42 41.14 11.73
CA ALA A 784 11.97 39.75 11.68
C ALA A 784 12.87 38.83 12.53
N GLU A 785 14.19 39.06 12.53
CA GLU A 785 15.14 38.32 13.39
C GLU A 785 14.87 38.58 14.88
N GLN A 786 14.63 39.85 15.27
CA GLN A 786 14.31 40.22 16.64
C GLN A 786 12.99 39.62 17.11
N VAL A 787 11.93 39.70 16.30
CA VAL A 787 10.61 39.11 16.60
C VAL A 787 10.73 37.59 16.79
N TRP A 788 11.53 36.93 15.94
CA TRP A 788 11.79 35.50 16.07
C TRP A 788 12.53 35.16 17.36
N GLU A 789 13.55 35.91 17.76
CA GLU A 789 14.26 35.69 19.03
C GLU A 789 13.40 35.95 20.26
N GLU A 790 12.54 36.96 20.22
CA GLU A 790 11.56 37.23 21.29
C GLU A 790 10.56 36.07 21.41
N ALA A 791 10.06 35.55 20.28
CA ALA A 791 9.19 34.38 20.27
C ALA A 791 9.89 33.11 20.76
N LEU A 792 11.16 32.91 20.41
CA LEU A 792 11.99 31.82 20.93
C LEU A 792 12.19 31.91 22.44
N GLY A 793 12.43 33.12 22.97
CA GLY A 793 12.51 33.35 24.42
C GLY A 793 11.21 32.99 25.15
N ALA A 794 10.07 33.44 24.63
CA ALA A 794 8.75 33.11 25.17
C ALA A 794 8.44 31.59 25.08
N LEU A 795 8.92 30.93 24.02
CA LEU A 795 8.82 29.47 23.91
C LEU A 795 9.65 28.76 24.98
N CYS A 796 10.84 29.27 25.31
CA CYS A 796 11.68 28.71 26.38
C CYS A 796 11.07 28.89 27.76
N ASP A 797 10.40 30.02 28.03
CA ASP A 797 9.64 30.23 29.28
C ASP A 797 8.53 29.20 29.41
N TRP A 798 7.70 29.08 28.37
CA TRP A 798 6.59 28.13 28.33
C TRP A 798 7.07 26.67 28.48
N ALA A 799 8.20 26.32 27.85
CA ALA A 799 8.80 25.00 27.99
C ALA A 799 9.15 24.68 29.45
N PHE A 800 9.61 25.67 30.21
CA PHE A 800 9.87 25.51 31.64
C PHE A 800 8.58 25.41 32.44
N GLU A 801 7.54 26.19 32.13
CA GLU A 801 6.25 26.07 32.82
C GLU A 801 5.64 24.65 32.65
N VAL A 802 5.87 24.02 31.50
CA VAL A 802 5.47 22.62 31.25
C VAL A 802 6.32 21.64 32.06
N LEU A 803 7.66 21.73 31.97
CA LEU A 803 8.58 20.73 32.54
C LEU A 803 8.90 20.94 34.02
N GLY A 804 8.96 22.17 34.51
CA GLY A 804 9.33 22.50 35.90
C GLY A 804 8.60 21.65 36.95
N PRO A 805 7.26 21.55 36.89
CA PRO A 805 6.51 20.68 37.80
C PRO A 805 6.75 19.17 37.59
N VAL A 806 7.12 18.75 36.37
CA VAL A 806 7.52 17.35 36.10
C VAL A 806 8.86 17.07 36.78
N LEU A 807 9.84 17.96 36.62
CA LEU A 807 11.18 17.84 37.19
C LEU A 807 11.14 17.82 38.71
N ALA A 808 10.41 18.74 39.33
CA ALA A 808 10.25 18.78 40.79
C ALA A 808 9.65 17.46 41.33
N GLY A 809 8.64 16.91 40.66
CA GLY A 809 8.05 15.62 41.04
C GLY A 809 8.95 14.41 40.79
N LEU A 810 9.86 14.49 39.81
CA LEU A 810 10.90 13.47 39.61
C LEU A 810 11.94 13.53 40.72
N GLU A 811 12.44 14.73 41.04
CA GLU A 811 13.41 14.94 42.12
C GLU A 811 12.87 14.47 43.47
N GLU A 812 11.62 14.82 43.81
CA GLU A 812 10.97 14.38 45.05
C GLU A 812 10.92 12.85 45.16
N ARG A 813 10.56 12.15 44.07
CA ARG A 813 10.52 10.66 44.07
C ARG A 813 11.90 10.04 44.12
N LEU A 814 12.87 10.62 43.42
CA LEU A 814 14.24 10.11 43.39
C LEU A 814 14.97 10.34 44.73
N THR A 815 14.62 11.38 45.47
CA THR A 815 15.21 11.73 46.78
C THR A 815 14.46 11.13 47.98
N GLY A 816 13.13 11.00 47.91
CA GLY A 816 12.29 10.47 48.99
C GLY A 816 12.53 9.00 49.35
N GLU A 817 13.16 8.22 48.47
CA GLU A 817 13.57 6.83 48.73
C GLU A 817 15.02 6.71 49.25
N ALA A 818 15.76 7.82 49.31
CA ALA A 818 17.20 7.85 49.54
C ALA A 818 17.61 8.35 50.94
N GLU A 819 17.03 7.80 52.02
CA GLU A 819 17.67 7.92 53.35
C GLU A 819 18.94 7.04 53.49
N ALA A 820 19.28 6.19 52.50
CA ALA A 820 20.35 5.20 52.63
C ALA A 820 21.66 5.44 51.83
N GLU A 821 21.71 6.26 50.76
CA GLU A 821 22.96 6.47 49.99
C GLU A 821 23.15 7.95 49.59
N ARG A 822 24.10 8.62 50.25
CA ARG A 822 24.38 10.07 50.23
C ARG A 822 25.16 10.56 49.00
N ASP A 823 24.75 10.25 47.77
CA ASP A 823 25.51 10.67 46.56
C ASP A 823 24.67 11.34 45.46
N TRP A 824 23.43 11.74 45.75
CA TRP A 824 22.54 12.38 44.76
C TRP A 824 22.70 13.91 44.64
N ASP A 825 23.08 14.59 45.72
CA ASP A 825 22.89 16.05 45.87
C ASP A 825 23.61 16.93 44.83
N ASP A 826 24.58 16.41 44.08
CA ASP A 826 25.39 17.19 43.12
C ASP A 826 25.35 16.71 41.65
N ARG A 827 24.57 15.67 41.30
CA ARG A 827 24.54 15.16 39.90
C ARG A 827 23.36 15.71 39.09
N PRO A 828 23.55 16.10 37.81
CA PRO A 828 22.43 16.55 36.98
C PRO A 828 21.47 15.39 36.67
N LEU A 829 20.18 15.71 36.54
CA LEU A 829 19.16 14.77 36.06
C LEU A 829 19.45 14.37 34.62
N ARG A 830 19.33 13.09 34.27
CA ARG A 830 19.51 12.59 32.92
C ARG A 830 18.17 12.13 32.34
N LEU A 831 17.69 12.83 31.32
CA LEU A 831 16.34 12.63 30.78
C LEU A 831 16.39 12.29 29.29
N VAL A 832 15.57 11.33 28.88
CA VAL A 832 15.26 11.07 27.48
C VAL A 832 13.86 11.61 27.19
N LEU A 833 13.74 12.53 26.24
CA LEU A 833 12.47 13.15 25.88
C LEU A 833 11.95 12.58 24.56
N VAL A 834 10.68 12.15 24.58
CA VAL A 834 9.90 11.73 23.40
C VAL A 834 8.77 12.73 23.20
N PRO A 835 9.04 13.88 22.56
CA PRO A 835 8.01 14.88 22.27
C PRO A 835 7.08 14.39 21.15
N CYS A 836 5.75 14.46 21.36
CA CYS A 836 4.76 14.05 20.37
C CYS A 836 4.24 15.22 19.52
N GLY A 837 4.04 14.96 18.22
CA GLY A 837 3.59 15.95 17.25
C GLY A 837 4.47 17.19 17.23
N ARG A 838 3.83 18.36 17.21
CA ARG A 838 4.49 19.68 17.10
C ARG A 838 5.41 20.04 18.28
N LEU A 839 5.31 19.31 19.39
CA LEU A 839 6.21 19.46 20.54
C LEU A 839 7.66 19.09 20.21
N GLY A 840 7.90 18.38 19.10
CA GLY A 840 9.24 18.03 18.62
C GLY A 840 10.11 19.26 18.31
N ILE A 841 9.49 20.40 18.01
CA ILE A 841 10.17 21.65 17.63
C ILE A 841 10.73 22.38 18.87
N VAL A 842 10.11 22.20 20.03
CA VAL A 842 10.38 22.96 21.26
C VAL A 842 11.75 22.62 21.83
N PRO A 843 12.69 23.57 21.99
CA PRO A 843 14.04 23.30 22.49
C PRO A 843 14.03 23.08 24.01
N TRP A 844 13.50 21.93 24.45
CA TRP A 844 13.27 21.61 25.86
C TRP A 844 14.52 21.76 26.74
N HIS A 845 15.70 21.44 26.23
CA HIS A 845 16.98 21.64 26.92
C HIS A 845 17.31 23.12 27.21
N ALA A 846 16.71 24.06 26.47
CA ALA A 846 16.86 25.51 26.64
C ALA A 846 15.71 26.13 27.44
N ALA A 847 14.78 25.34 27.99
CA ALA A 847 13.71 25.81 28.86
C ALA A 847 14.28 26.76 29.93
N ARG A 848 13.71 27.96 30.04
CA ARG A 848 14.27 29.06 30.83
C ARG A 848 13.64 29.09 32.22
N PHE A 849 14.46 29.04 33.25
CA PHE A 849 13.98 29.13 34.63
C PHE A 849 13.42 30.53 34.94
N PRO A 850 12.50 30.65 35.92
CA PRO A 850 11.98 31.94 36.37
C PRO A 850 13.09 32.83 36.93
N ALA A 851 12.96 34.14 36.74
CA ALA A 851 13.95 35.08 37.24
C ALA A 851 14.21 34.92 38.75
N GLY A 852 15.48 34.89 39.15
CA GLY A 852 15.91 34.75 40.54
C GLY A 852 16.30 33.33 40.96
N THR A 853 16.18 32.34 40.08
CA THR A 853 16.79 31.01 40.26
C THR A 853 18.31 31.04 40.09
N PRO A 854 19.05 30.07 40.65
CA PRO A 854 20.52 29.97 40.47
C PRO A 854 20.97 29.66 39.03
N TYR A 855 20.05 29.17 38.20
CA TYR A 855 20.29 28.75 36.83
C TYR A 855 19.33 29.50 35.90
N ASP A 856 19.76 29.75 34.67
CA ASP A 856 18.98 30.41 33.62
C ASP A 856 18.25 29.38 32.75
N HIS A 857 18.88 28.24 32.42
CA HIS A 857 18.36 27.25 31.48
C HIS A 857 18.45 25.81 31.99
N LEU A 858 17.53 24.95 31.54
CA LEU A 858 17.42 23.55 31.96
C LEU A 858 18.69 22.73 31.73
N CYS A 859 19.44 22.98 30.66
CA CYS A 859 20.73 22.32 30.42
C CYS A 859 21.76 22.54 31.55
N GLN A 860 21.59 23.54 32.42
CA GLN A 860 22.45 23.73 33.60
C GLN A 860 22.17 22.73 34.73
N THR A 861 20.96 22.17 34.82
CA THR A 861 20.58 21.21 35.87
C THR A 861 20.32 19.80 35.34
N ALA A 862 20.12 19.66 34.02
CA ALA A 862 19.81 18.38 33.39
C ALA A 862 20.65 18.10 32.12
N VAL A 863 20.86 16.81 31.86
CA VAL A 863 21.36 16.24 30.61
C VAL A 863 20.15 15.75 29.83
N ILE A 864 19.93 16.29 28.62
CA ILE A 864 18.74 16.00 27.82
C ILE A 864 19.16 15.31 26.52
N SER A 865 18.64 14.10 26.30
CA SER A 865 18.62 13.44 24.99
C SER A 865 17.20 13.38 24.45
N TYR A 866 17.08 13.32 23.13
CA TYR A 866 15.81 13.12 22.44
C TYR A 866 15.76 11.71 21.83
N ALA A 867 14.54 11.22 21.61
CA ALA A 867 14.28 10.03 20.82
C ALA A 867 12.95 10.19 20.06
N ALA A 868 12.85 9.57 18.87
CA ALA A 868 11.60 9.53 18.12
C ALA A 868 10.52 8.67 18.80
N SER A 869 10.94 7.60 19.47
CA SER A 869 10.10 6.66 20.23
C SER A 869 10.92 5.92 21.29
N GLY A 870 10.25 5.22 22.21
CA GLY A 870 10.90 4.33 23.17
C GLY A 870 11.61 3.17 22.47
N SER A 871 11.05 2.66 21.38
CA SER A 871 11.67 1.62 20.54
C SER A 871 12.99 2.09 19.92
N GLN A 872 13.04 3.32 19.40
CA GLN A 872 14.27 3.90 18.89
C GLN A 872 15.31 4.11 20.01
N PHE A 873 14.88 4.57 21.18
CA PHE A 873 15.74 4.69 22.36
C PHE A 873 16.39 3.33 22.69
N LEU A 874 15.61 2.26 22.82
CA LEU A 874 16.13 0.91 23.10
C LEU A 874 17.09 0.43 22.01
N ALA A 875 16.82 0.71 20.73
CA ALA A 875 17.70 0.34 19.63
C ALA A 875 19.11 0.96 19.74
N THR A 876 19.24 2.15 20.35
CA THR A 876 20.55 2.78 20.58
C THR A 876 21.35 2.11 21.69
N LEU A 877 20.68 1.46 22.66
CA LEU A 877 21.34 0.78 23.78
C LEU A 877 22.08 -0.48 23.32
N GLY A 878 21.54 -1.17 22.33
CA GLY A 878 22.14 -2.37 21.75
C GLY A 878 23.44 -2.14 20.95
N ARG A 879 23.84 -0.90 20.70
CA ARG A 879 24.99 -0.56 19.84
C ARG A 879 26.17 -0.08 20.66
N ALA A 880 27.27 -0.81 20.80
CA ALA A 880 28.49 -0.35 21.45
C ALA A 880 29.04 0.97 20.84
N PRO A 881 29.63 1.87 21.65
CA PRO A 881 30.28 3.06 21.12
C PRO A 881 31.56 2.71 20.37
N ARG A 882 31.79 3.36 19.23
CA ARG A 882 33.10 3.34 18.55
C ARG A 882 33.97 4.48 19.06
N ASP A 883 35.28 4.24 19.16
CA ASP A 883 36.23 5.31 19.46
C ASP A 883 36.22 6.36 18.33
N PRO A 884 35.85 7.63 18.60
CA PRO A 884 35.75 8.66 17.59
C PRO A 884 37.03 8.90 16.78
N VAL A 885 38.22 8.57 17.31
CA VAL A 885 39.49 8.75 16.60
C VAL A 885 39.91 7.56 15.75
N ALA A 886 39.24 6.41 15.85
CA ALA A 886 39.65 5.17 15.18
C ALA A 886 39.51 5.21 13.64
N ALA A 887 38.38 5.73 13.14
CA ALA A 887 38.10 5.90 11.72
C ALA A 887 37.26 7.17 11.46
N PRO A 888 37.80 8.37 11.76
CA PRO A 888 37.06 9.62 11.63
C PRO A 888 36.94 10.06 10.16
N VAL A 889 35.79 10.63 9.83
CA VAL A 889 35.51 11.29 8.55
C VAL A 889 35.10 12.73 8.84
N LEU A 890 35.72 13.67 8.13
CA LEU A 890 35.40 15.09 8.21
C LEU A 890 35.03 15.59 6.81
N LEU A 891 33.80 16.08 6.66
CA LEU A 891 33.26 16.61 5.41
C LEU A 891 33.01 18.12 5.56
N ALA A 892 33.64 18.91 4.69
CA ALA A 892 33.31 20.32 4.50
C ALA A 892 32.39 20.51 3.29
N ASP A 893 31.66 21.62 3.27
CA ASP A 893 30.76 22.00 2.21
C ASP A 893 31.40 21.84 0.81
N PRO A 894 30.92 20.91 -0.03
CA PRO A 894 31.47 20.69 -1.37
C PRO A 894 31.39 21.92 -2.26
N GLY A 895 30.35 22.75 -2.10
CA GLY A 895 30.15 23.98 -2.88
C GLY A 895 31.09 25.12 -2.50
N MET A 896 31.79 25.02 -1.36
CA MET A 896 32.61 26.10 -0.78
C MET A 896 31.85 27.43 -0.59
N GLU A 897 30.53 27.36 -0.38
CA GLU A 897 29.65 28.49 -0.10
C GLU A 897 29.67 28.87 1.38
N LEU A 898 30.11 27.96 2.25
CA LEU A 898 30.26 28.14 3.70
C LEU A 898 31.73 28.25 4.11
N PRO A 899 32.32 29.47 4.24
CA PRO A 899 33.72 29.63 4.63
C PRO A 899 34.08 29.01 5.99
N TYR A 900 33.12 28.99 6.93
CA TYR A 900 33.34 28.39 8.25
C TYR A 900 33.33 26.86 8.24
N SER A 901 32.80 26.21 7.20
CA SER A 901 32.85 24.75 7.09
C SER A 901 34.29 24.25 6.97
N GLU A 902 35.09 24.85 6.09
CA GLU A 902 36.52 24.54 5.93
C GLU A 902 37.29 24.83 7.24
N ILE A 903 37.04 26.00 7.85
CA ILE A 903 37.68 26.41 9.11
C ILE A 903 37.40 25.39 10.21
N GLU A 904 36.16 24.95 10.33
CA GLU A 904 35.70 23.98 11.31
C GLU A 904 36.40 22.64 11.14
N VAL A 905 36.32 22.03 9.94
CA VAL A 905 36.91 20.69 9.72
C VAL A 905 38.43 20.70 9.82
N MET A 906 39.10 21.79 9.39
CA MET A 906 40.56 21.91 9.55
C MET A 906 40.95 22.03 11.02
N ALA A 907 40.20 22.80 11.81
CA ALA A 907 40.45 22.88 13.25
C ALA A 907 40.25 21.52 13.94
N LEU A 908 39.21 20.77 13.57
CA LEU A 908 38.95 19.43 14.12
C LEU A 908 40.04 18.43 13.72
N ARG A 909 40.47 18.42 12.45
CA ARG A 909 41.58 17.58 11.97
C ARG A 909 42.86 17.87 12.75
N ASP A 910 43.20 19.15 12.91
CA ASP A 910 44.46 19.56 13.52
C ASP A 910 44.51 19.31 15.03
N ALA A 911 43.39 19.48 15.72
CA ALA A 911 43.32 19.32 17.16
C ALA A 911 43.12 17.86 17.59
N PHE A 912 42.28 17.10 16.89
CA PHE A 912 41.79 15.80 17.39
C PHE A 912 41.91 14.66 16.36
N TYR A 913 41.65 14.92 15.09
CA TYR A 913 41.48 13.87 14.08
C TYR A 913 42.53 13.94 12.96
N ARG A 914 43.81 13.82 13.34
CA ARG A 914 44.94 13.97 12.39
C ARG A 914 44.90 13.02 11.20
N GLN A 915 44.30 11.84 11.38
CA GLN A 915 44.17 10.79 10.37
C GLN A 915 42.77 10.74 9.73
N ALA A 916 41.95 11.79 9.89
CA ALA A 916 40.62 11.83 9.30
C ALA A 916 40.65 11.71 7.78
N ARG A 917 39.68 10.97 7.24
CA ARG A 917 39.33 10.99 5.82
C ARG A 917 38.66 12.33 5.53
N MET A 918 39.37 13.19 4.81
CA MET A 918 38.91 14.54 4.47
C MET A 918 38.06 14.52 3.19
N CYS A 919 36.86 15.09 3.22
CA CYS A 919 35.93 15.08 2.09
C CYS A 919 35.39 16.49 1.81
N GLY A 920 34.96 16.75 0.57
CA GLY A 920 34.34 18.01 0.18
C GLY A 920 35.30 19.12 -0.25
N GLY A 921 34.79 20.34 -0.26
CA GLY A 921 35.49 21.54 -0.75
C GLY A 921 36.44 22.09 0.30
N ILE A 922 37.73 21.74 0.21
CA ILE A 922 38.76 22.19 1.16
C ILE A 922 39.91 22.82 0.38
N SER A 923 40.03 24.15 0.44
CA SER A 923 41.04 24.90 -0.32
C SER A 923 42.47 24.72 0.21
N GLN A 924 42.63 24.44 1.51
CA GLN A 924 43.92 24.19 2.14
C GLN A 924 44.54 22.83 1.80
N LEU A 925 43.80 21.92 1.15
CA LEU A 925 44.28 20.58 0.82
C LEU A 925 44.34 20.34 -0.69
N PRO A 926 45.43 19.73 -1.20
CA PRO A 926 45.48 19.24 -2.56
C PRO A 926 44.40 18.18 -2.81
N ASP A 927 43.91 18.09 -4.05
CA ASP A 927 42.91 17.12 -4.47
C ASP A 927 43.30 15.66 -4.14
N GLU A 928 44.58 15.33 -4.23
CA GLU A 928 45.13 14.00 -3.93
C GLU A 928 45.07 13.63 -2.44
N GLU A 929 45.01 14.61 -1.53
CA GLU A 929 44.87 14.39 -0.09
C GLU A 929 43.40 14.29 0.34
N ARG A 930 42.45 14.55 -0.57
CA ARG A 930 41.01 14.39 -0.32
C ARG A 930 40.60 12.95 -0.55
N ALA A 931 39.94 12.36 0.44
CA ALA A 931 39.45 10.99 0.38
C ALA A 931 38.28 10.83 -0.59
N ALA A 932 37.44 11.86 -0.75
CA ALA A 932 36.32 11.87 -1.67
C ALA A 932 35.80 13.30 -1.96
N ALA A 933 34.95 13.42 -2.98
CA ALA A 933 34.30 14.69 -3.34
C ALA A 933 33.24 15.13 -2.31
N GLY A 934 32.75 14.20 -1.49
CA GLY A 934 31.68 14.49 -0.53
C GLY A 934 30.31 14.42 -1.19
N THR A 935 30.05 13.36 -1.95
CA THR A 935 28.74 13.05 -2.52
C THR A 935 27.88 12.29 -1.50
N PRO A 936 26.55 12.18 -1.73
CA PRO A 936 25.70 11.30 -0.93
C PRO A 936 26.17 9.83 -0.89
N ASP A 937 26.71 9.31 -2.00
CA ASP A 937 27.22 7.93 -2.06
C ASP A 937 28.50 7.74 -1.25
N ASP A 938 29.35 8.77 -1.19
CA ASP A 938 30.53 8.75 -0.31
C ASP A 938 30.11 8.62 1.16
N VAL A 939 29.12 9.41 1.60
CA VAL A 939 28.60 9.36 2.98
C VAL A 939 28.01 8.00 3.31
N LEU A 940 27.18 7.45 2.42
CA LEU A 940 26.59 6.12 2.61
C LEU A 940 27.66 5.02 2.63
N SER A 941 28.68 5.15 1.80
CA SER A 941 29.84 4.27 1.78
C SER A 941 30.61 4.32 3.10
N PHE A 942 30.83 5.51 3.68
CA PHE A 942 31.53 5.64 4.96
C PHE A 942 30.78 4.96 6.13
N LEU A 943 29.45 5.07 6.15
CA LEU A 943 28.63 4.35 7.12
C LEU A 943 28.76 2.83 6.95
N ALA A 944 28.73 2.36 5.70
CA ALA A 944 28.91 0.94 5.35
C ALA A 944 30.34 0.42 5.60
N ASP A 945 31.36 1.28 5.49
CA ASP A 945 32.77 0.97 5.73
C ASP A 945 33.14 1.00 7.21
N GLY A 946 32.24 1.47 8.07
CA GLY A 946 32.42 1.47 9.51
C GLY A 946 33.16 2.68 10.04
N ALA A 947 32.91 3.88 9.49
CA ALA A 947 33.34 5.12 10.13
C ALA A 947 33.01 5.10 11.63
N SER A 948 33.91 5.59 12.46
CA SER A 948 33.68 5.67 13.92
C SER A 948 33.08 7.01 14.33
N MET A 949 33.42 8.07 13.58
CA MET A 949 32.86 9.40 13.73
C MET A 949 32.72 10.05 12.35
N LEU A 950 31.58 10.67 12.10
CA LEU A 950 31.30 11.41 10.88
C LEU A 950 30.87 12.83 11.23
N HIS A 951 31.73 13.81 10.95
CA HIS A 951 31.42 15.23 11.11
C HIS A 951 31.13 15.85 9.75
N ILE A 952 29.92 16.37 9.57
CA ILE A 952 29.47 17.01 8.33
C ILE A 952 29.21 18.48 8.62
N ALA A 953 30.07 19.35 8.08
CA ALA A 953 29.88 20.79 8.07
C ALA A 953 29.41 21.23 6.68
N SER A 954 28.09 21.34 6.50
CA SER A 954 27.45 21.64 5.20
C SER A 954 26.17 22.43 5.38
N HIS A 955 25.49 22.77 4.28
CA HIS A 955 24.11 23.19 4.35
C HIS A 955 23.19 21.99 4.66
N GLY A 956 22.07 22.28 5.30
CA GLY A 956 20.98 21.34 5.53
C GLY A 956 19.65 22.08 5.45
N SER A 957 18.59 21.35 5.10
CA SER A 957 17.24 21.90 5.03
C SER A 957 16.19 20.91 5.50
N ALA A 958 15.15 21.44 6.15
CA ALA A 958 13.93 20.69 6.39
C ALA A 958 13.00 20.86 5.18
N GLY A 959 12.67 19.73 4.53
CA GLY A 959 11.79 19.68 3.39
C GLY A 959 10.33 20.00 3.76
N THR A 960 9.51 20.33 2.77
CA THR A 960 8.05 20.43 2.95
C THR A 960 7.42 19.10 3.35
N ARG A 961 8.07 17.99 3.00
CA ARG A 961 7.87 16.64 3.54
C ARG A 961 9.15 16.19 4.25
N PRO A 962 9.06 15.42 5.34
CA PRO A 962 10.23 14.91 6.06
C PRO A 962 11.23 14.13 5.18
N THR A 963 10.72 13.39 4.19
CA THR A 963 11.49 12.50 3.31
C THR A 963 12.46 13.23 2.37
N VAL A 964 12.14 14.49 2.02
CA VAL A 964 12.99 15.33 1.15
C VAL A 964 13.88 16.29 1.93
N SER A 965 13.84 16.27 3.27
CA SER A 965 14.84 16.94 4.09
C SER A 965 16.22 16.40 3.76
N ALA A 966 17.21 17.27 3.62
CA ALA A 966 18.49 16.91 3.01
C ALA A 966 19.69 17.60 3.65
N LEU A 967 20.82 16.91 3.60
CA LEU A 967 22.14 17.55 3.63
C LEU A 967 22.51 17.89 2.19
N HIS A 968 22.86 19.15 1.94
CA HIS A 968 23.30 19.61 0.63
C HIS A 968 24.80 19.36 0.52
N LEU A 969 25.16 18.38 -0.29
CA LEU A 969 26.51 17.94 -0.57
C LEU A 969 26.81 18.16 -2.06
N GLU A 970 27.73 17.40 -2.66
CA GLU A 970 27.82 17.31 -4.14
C GLU A 970 26.63 16.44 -4.64
N GLY A 971 25.44 17.06 -4.62
CA GLY A 971 24.13 16.41 -4.66
C GLY A 971 23.47 16.31 -3.28
N ASP A 972 22.17 16.02 -3.23
CA ASP A 972 21.42 15.97 -1.96
C ASP A 972 21.40 14.57 -1.34
N LEU A 973 21.84 14.47 -0.08
CA LEU A 973 21.59 13.30 0.76
C LEU A 973 20.28 13.52 1.51
N THR A 974 19.19 13.04 0.91
CA THR A 974 17.84 13.12 1.51
C THR A 974 17.63 12.05 2.58
N VAL A 975 16.65 12.25 3.46
CA VAL A 975 16.17 11.21 4.40
C VAL A 975 15.80 9.93 3.65
N THR A 976 15.09 10.04 2.52
CA THR A 976 14.78 8.89 1.67
C THR A 976 16.04 8.16 1.22
N ARG A 977 17.03 8.87 0.70
CA ARG A 977 18.27 8.24 0.23
C ARG A 977 19.06 7.60 1.39
N LEU A 978 19.00 8.18 2.59
CA LEU A 978 19.64 7.64 3.78
C LEU A 978 18.95 6.36 4.29
N LEU A 979 17.61 6.31 4.30
CA LEU A 979 16.82 5.16 4.76
C LEU A 979 16.69 4.06 3.71
N ASP A 980 16.70 4.41 2.44
CA ASP A 980 16.61 3.46 1.32
C ASP A 980 18.00 3.03 0.83
N GLY A 981 19.06 3.68 1.35
CA GLY A 981 20.46 3.41 1.04
C GLY A 981 20.97 2.04 1.55
N PRO A 982 22.20 1.66 1.18
CA PRO A 982 22.73 0.30 1.36
C PRO A 982 22.82 -0.14 2.84
N ASP A 983 22.24 -1.31 3.13
CA ASP A 983 21.97 -1.86 4.46
C ASP A 983 23.17 -2.40 5.28
N ALA A 984 24.41 -2.29 4.79
CA ALA A 984 25.49 -3.20 5.19
C ALA A 984 25.86 -3.22 6.69
N ARG A 985 25.50 -2.20 7.50
CA ARG A 985 25.80 -2.14 8.94
C ARG A 985 24.67 -1.65 9.86
N ARG A 986 23.42 -1.62 9.41
CA ARG A 986 22.29 -1.15 10.26
C ARG A 986 22.01 -2.05 11.47
N GLY A 987 22.36 -3.34 11.37
CA GLY A 987 22.28 -4.33 12.44
C GLY A 987 23.63 -4.62 13.13
N ALA A 988 24.64 -3.77 12.98
CA ALA A 988 25.90 -3.95 13.69
C ALA A 988 25.72 -3.79 15.21
N GLU A 989 26.48 -4.56 15.99
CA GLU A 989 26.51 -4.45 17.46
C GLU A 989 27.19 -3.18 17.95
N ASP A 990 27.68 -2.31 17.05
CA ASP A 990 28.33 -1.04 17.33
C ASP A 990 27.84 0.07 16.39
N GLY A 991 28.02 1.33 16.78
CA GLY A 991 27.54 2.47 16.00
C GLY A 991 28.42 3.71 16.12
N PRO A 992 28.52 4.54 15.05
CA PRO A 992 29.29 5.78 15.08
C PRO A 992 28.60 6.91 15.86
N LEU A 993 29.42 7.91 16.19
CA LEU A 993 28.96 9.28 16.44
C LEU A 993 28.81 10.03 15.11
N VAL A 994 27.65 10.59 14.83
CA VAL A 994 27.41 11.47 13.67
C VAL A 994 27.16 12.89 14.17
N VAL A 995 27.91 13.86 13.64
CA VAL A 995 27.76 15.28 13.99
C VAL A 995 27.37 16.04 12.73
N LEU A 996 26.15 16.56 12.73
CA LEU A 996 25.60 17.35 11.64
C LEU A 996 25.72 18.83 12.01
N SER A 997 26.87 19.43 11.69
CA SER A 997 27.07 20.89 11.71
C SER A 997 26.42 21.52 10.48
N ALA A 998 25.10 21.31 10.38
CA ALA A 998 24.25 21.73 9.28
C ALA A 998 22.89 22.13 9.84
N CYS A 999 22.24 23.08 9.18
CA CYS A 999 21.01 23.70 9.65
C CYS A 999 19.78 22.79 9.49
N GLN A 1000 18.81 22.88 10.41
CA GLN A 1000 17.51 22.21 10.33
C GLN A 1000 17.57 20.67 10.15
N THR A 1001 18.60 20.02 10.67
CA THR A 1001 18.80 18.57 10.58
C THR A 1001 17.98 17.77 11.60
N ASP A 1002 17.52 18.40 12.69
CA ASP A 1002 16.55 17.87 13.65
C ASP A 1002 15.22 18.65 13.59
N LEU A 1003 14.73 18.92 12.37
CA LEU A 1003 13.46 19.61 12.17
C LEU A 1003 12.63 18.90 11.11
N SER A 1004 11.32 18.81 11.36
CA SER A 1004 10.33 18.54 10.32
C SER A 1004 9.39 19.74 10.22
N ASN A 1005 9.08 20.18 9.00
CA ASN A 1005 8.23 21.35 8.75
C ASN A 1005 6.72 21.00 8.62
N ARG A 1006 6.42 19.73 8.37
CA ARG A 1006 5.06 19.13 8.34
C ARG A 1006 5.15 17.70 8.87
N ASP A 1007 4.02 17.05 9.12
CA ASP A 1007 3.98 15.64 9.56
C ASP A 1007 4.88 15.37 10.80
N HIS A 1008 4.95 16.33 11.73
CA HIS A 1008 5.78 16.27 12.96
C HIS A 1008 5.54 15.01 13.79
N ASP A 1009 4.34 14.50 13.63
CA ASP A 1009 3.78 13.25 14.07
C ASP A 1009 4.71 12.03 13.87
N GLU A 1010 5.39 11.95 12.71
CA GLU A 1010 6.26 10.82 12.38
C GLU A 1010 7.65 10.90 13.05
N ALA A 1011 8.02 12.06 13.60
CA ALA A 1011 9.36 12.33 14.14
C ALA A 1011 10.51 12.00 13.16
N LEU A 1012 10.23 12.07 11.86
CA LEU A 1012 11.20 11.80 10.81
C LEU A 1012 12.04 13.06 10.52
N THR A 1013 13.33 13.00 10.86
CA THR A 1013 14.32 14.05 10.65
C THR A 1013 15.60 13.40 10.13
N LEU A 1014 16.60 14.19 9.69
CA LEU A 1014 17.90 13.62 9.32
C LEU A 1014 18.55 12.94 10.52
N THR A 1015 18.50 13.55 11.70
CA THR A 1015 19.05 12.97 12.94
C THR A 1015 18.42 11.62 13.28
N THR A 1016 17.09 11.49 13.28
CA THR A 1016 16.42 10.23 13.57
C THR A 1016 16.62 9.20 12.46
N ALA A 1017 16.77 9.64 11.21
CA ALA A 1017 17.13 8.76 10.09
C ALA A 1017 18.57 8.22 10.20
N PHE A 1018 19.54 9.00 10.67
CA PHE A 1018 20.90 8.49 10.96
C PHE A 1018 20.89 7.47 12.10
N VAL A 1019 20.10 7.71 13.15
CA VAL A 1019 19.89 6.70 14.22
C VAL A 1019 19.28 5.43 13.64
N ALA A 1020 18.24 5.51 12.79
CA ALA A 1020 17.68 4.34 12.12
C ALA A 1020 18.67 3.66 11.18
N ALA A 1021 19.60 4.42 10.57
CA ALA A 1021 20.67 3.93 9.72
C ALA A 1021 21.88 3.34 10.48
N GLY A 1022 21.81 3.22 11.81
CA GLY A 1022 22.83 2.54 12.62
C GLY A 1022 23.74 3.45 13.45
N ALA A 1023 23.58 4.77 13.39
CA ALA A 1023 24.32 5.68 14.28
C ALA A 1023 23.93 5.42 15.75
N ARG A 1024 24.91 5.41 16.65
CA ARG A 1024 24.64 5.29 18.09
C ARG A 1024 24.18 6.63 18.64
N ASP A 1025 24.90 7.68 18.26
CA ASP A 1025 24.70 9.05 18.74
C ASP A 1025 24.72 10.01 17.55
N VAL A 1026 23.79 10.95 17.53
CA VAL A 1026 23.68 11.98 16.50
C VAL A 1026 23.48 13.35 17.13
N VAL A 1027 24.33 14.29 16.76
CA VAL A 1027 24.15 15.71 17.07
C VAL A 1027 23.63 16.41 15.81
N GLY A 1028 22.55 17.16 15.94
CA GLY A 1028 21.98 17.94 14.83
C GLY A 1028 21.33 19.22 15.32
N SER A 1029 20.81 20.02 14.40
CA SER A 1029 20.33 21.37 14.69
C SER A 1029 18.87 21.61 14.27
N ARG A 1030 18.15 22.46 15.01
CA ARG A 1030 16.71 22.71 14.78
C ARG A 1030 16.38 23.92 13.92
N TRP A 1031 17.29 24.87 13.80
CA TRP A 1031 17.10 26.08 12.99
C TRP A 1031 18.43 26.50 12.38
N LEU A 1032 18.36 27.49 11.48
CA LEU A 1032 19.55 28.10 10.90
C LEU A 1032 20.38 28.77 12.01
N ALA A 1033 21.49 28.15 12.36
CA ALA A 1033 22.48 28.69 13.29
C ALA A 1033 23.51 29.53 12.51
N GLN A 1034 24.16 30.47 13.18
CA GLN A 1034 25.15 31.33 12.53
C GLN A 1034 26.50 30.62 12.44
N ASP A 1035 27.02 30.46 11.21
CA ASP A 1035 28.14 29.56 10.89
C ASP A 1035 29.34 29.67 11.84
N GLY A 1036 29.82 30.88 12.13
CA GLY A 1036 31.00 31.06 13.00
C GLY A 1036 30.76 30.70 14.47
N ALA A 1037 29.53 30.83 14.98
CA ALA A 1037 29.17 30.40 16.34
C ALA A 1037 28.96 28.89 16.40
N SER A 1038 28.35 28.30 15.36
CA SER A 1038 28.22 26.86 15.19
C SER A 1038 29.58 26.16 15.17
N ALA A 1039 30.50 26.64 14.33
CA ALA A 1039 31.85 26.10 14.23
C ALA A 1039 32.63 26.18 15.54
N LEU A 1040 32.45 27.27 16.29
CA LEU A 1040 33.03 27.42 17.63
C LEU A 1040 32.44 26.39 18.60
N LEU A 1041 31.12 26.27 18.68
CA LEU A 1041 30.45 25.31 19.55
C LEU A 1041 30.88 23.87 19.21
N MET A 1042 30.93 23.50 17.94
CA MET A 1042 31.35 22.15 17.51
C MET A 1042 32.82 21.86 17.84
N ALA A 1043 33.72 22.83 17.69
CA ALA A 1043 35.11 22.66 18.11
C ALA A 1043 35.26 22.46 19.62
N VAL A 1044 34.45 23.16 20.43
CA VAL A 1044 34.39 22.97 21.89
C VAL A 1044 33.72 21.64 22.26
N PHE A 1045 32.68 21.22 21.53
CA PHE A 1045 32.06 19.91 21.68
C PHE A 1045 33.09 18.79 21.47
N HIS A 1046 33.84 18.83 20.37
CA HIS A 1046 34.88 17.83 20.09
C HIS A 1046 36.05 17.89 21.08
N HIS A 1047 36.33 19.05 21.70
CA HIS A 1047 37.25 19.11 22.85
C HIS A 1047 36.76 18.21 23.98
N TYR A 1048 35.51 18.39 24.41
CA TYR A 1048 34.95 17.59 25.50
C TYR A 1048 34.84 16.09 25.17
N VAL A 1049 34.60 15.75 23.90
CA VAL A 1049 34.63 14.34 23.46
C VAL A 1049 36.02 13.74 23.55
N ASN A 1050 37.06 14.40 23.02
CA ASN A 1050 38.38 13.78 22.84
C ASN A 1050 39.37 14.06 23.98
N VAL A 1051 39.23 15.18 24.68
CA VAL A 1051 40.18 15.60 25.74
C VAL A 1051 39.63 15.21 27.11
N ASP A 1052 38.38 15.54 27.39
CA ASP A 1052 37.72 15.19 28.67
C ASP A 1052 37.10 13.78 28.66
N GLY A 1053 37.00 13.13 27.50
CA GLY A 1053 36.44 11.79 27.36
C GLY A 1053 34.94 11.70 27.68
N LEU A 1054 34.21 12.81 27.55
CA LEU A 1054 32.79 12.87 27.82
C LEU A 1054 31.98 12.13 26.76
N SER A 1055 30.84 11.57 27.16
CA SER A 1055 29.87 11.01 26.22
C SER A 1055 29.35 12.10 25.28
N PRO A 1056 28.86 11.78 24.07
CA PRO A 1056 28.34 12.81 23.16
C PRO A 1056 27.28 13.72 23.79
N VAL A 1057 26.33 13.19 24.55
CA VAL A 1057 25.33 14.04 25.23
C VAL A 1057 25.95 14.94 26.30
N ASP A 1058 26.91 14.44 27.08
CA ASP A 1058 27.59 15.21 28.12
C ASP A 1058 28.51 16.28 27.52
N ALA A 1059 29.19 15.97 26.42
CA ALA A 1059 30.04 16.89 25.67
C ALA A 1059 29.22 18.02 25.03
N LEU A 1060 28.05 17.71 24.48
CA LEU A 1060 27.15 18.73 23.91
C LEU A 1060 26.67 19.67 25.01
N ARG A 1061 26.22 19.13 26.14
CA ARG A 1061 25.85 19.92 27.31
C ARG A 1061 27.02 20.79 27.78
N ALA A 1062 28.22 20.24 27.92
CA ALA A 1062 29.40 20.99 28.35
C ALA A 1062 29.75 22.14 27.38
N ALA A 1063 29.62 21.92 26.07
CA ALA A 1063 29.80 22.97 25.07
C ALA A 1063 28.71 24.06 25.17
N GLN A 1064 27.45 23.70 25.44
CA GLN A 1064 26.36 24.65 25.67
C GLN A 1064 26.60 25.48 26.94
N LEU A 1065 27.05 24.86 28.04
CA LEU A 1065 27.43 25.56 29.26
C LEU A 1065 28.61 26.52 29.04
N TRP A 1066 29.58 26.11 28.24
CA TRP A 1066 30.70 26.97 27.84
C TRP A 1066 30.21 28.19 27.04
N MET A 1067 29.22 28.02 26.15
CA MET A 1067 28.59 29.14 25.43
C MET A 1067 27.76 30.05 26.34
N LEU A 1068 27.21 29.53 27.43
CA LEU A 1068 26.48 30.32 28.43
C LEU A 1068 27.42 31.10 29.35
N ASP A 1069 28.64 30.62 29.61
CA ASP A 1069 29.56 31.24 30.57
C ASP A 1069 30.16 32.56 30.04
N PRO A 1070 29.80 33.74 30.61
CA PRO A 1070 30.37 35.02 30.19
C PRO A 1070 31.88 35.14 30.45
N LYS A 1071 32.45 34.25 31.28
CA LYS A 1071 33.88 34.17 31.60
C LYS A 1071 34.61 33.04 30.86
N ARG A 1072 33.96 32.42 29.87
CA ARG A 1072 34.52 31.37 29.03
C ARG A 1072 35.96 31.67 28.59
N GLU A 1073 36.84 30.70 28.82
CA GLU A 1073 38.23 30.73 28.36
C GLU A 1073 38.42 29.71 27.23
N ASN A 1074 39.54 29.82 26.51
CA ASN A 1074 39.91 28.81 25.52
C ASN A 1074 40.15 27.47 26.25
N PRO A 1075 39.42 26.38 25.92
CA PRO A 1075 39.63 25.07 26.52
C PRO A 1075 41.02 24.47 26.19
N GLY A 1076 41.78 25.10 25.29
CA GLY A 1076 43.17 24.75 24.97
C GLY A 1076 43.34 24.23 23.54
N SER A 1077 42.25 23.81 22.89
CA SER A 1077 42.23 23.30 21.52
C SER A 1077 41.84 24.33 20.46
N LEU A 1078 41.38 25.52 20.84
CA LEU A 1078 40.95 26.53 19.87
C LEU A 1078 42.13 27.36 19.36
N HIS A 1079 42.24 27.47 18.03
CA HIS A 1079 43.28 28.23 17.35
C HIS A 1079 42.69 29.12 16.23
N GLY A 1080 43.53 29.97 15.63
CA GLY A 1080 43.23 30.67 14.39
C GLY A 1080 41.96 31.54 14.43
N GLN A 1081 41.01 31.26 13.54
CA GLN A 1081 39.77 32.02 13.45
C GLN A 1081 38.78 31.67 14.58
N LEU A 1082 38.71 30.41 15.01
CA LEU A 1082 37.81 29.98 16.09
C LEU A 1082 38.19 30.60 17.43
N LEU A 1083 39.49 30.72 17.71
CA LEU A 1083 39.96 31.44 18.91
C LEU A 1083 39.52 32.91 18.95
N ARG A 1084 39.38 33.56 17.78
CA ARG A 1084 38.85 34.93 17.69
C ARG A 1084 37.36 34.98 17.96
N GLN A 1085 36.61 33.93 17.60
CA GLN A 1085 35.17 33.85 17.84
C GLN A 1085 34.81 33.82 19.32
N ILE A 1086 35.71 33.41 20.23
CA ILE A 1086 35.46 33.48 21.69
C ILE A 1086 35.11 34.90 22.13
N ARG A 1087 35.69 35.93 21.49
CA ARG A 1087 35.48 37.35 21.83
C ARG A 1087 34.17 37.92 21.29
N ARG A 1088 33.38 37.10 20.59
CA ARG A 1088 32.12 37.53 20.01
C ARG A 1088 31.11 37.88 21.12
N PRO A 1089 30.43 39.03 21.05
CA PRO A 1089 29.36 39.33 22.00
C PRO A 1089 28.14 38.45 21.76
N GLY A 1090 27.43 38.09 22.83
CA GLY A 1090 26.14 37.42 22.73
C GLY A 1090 26.20 35.92 22.47
N LEU A 1091 27.32 35.23 22.73
CA LEU A 1091 27.41 33.76 22.57
C LEU A 1091 26.44 33.02 23.51
N GLU A 1092 26.05 33.65 24.62
CA GLU A 1092 25.06 33.15 25.57
C GLU A 1092 23.62 33.17 25.04
N ARG A 1093 23.36 33.86 23.91
CA ARG A 1093 22.02 33.94 23.31
C ARG A 1093 21.56 32.55 22.86
N VAL A 1094 20.35 32.16 23.29
CA VAL A 1094 19.69 30.89 22.97
C VAL A 1094 19.76 30.54 21.48
N ALA A 1095 19.59 31.54 20.61
CA ALA A 1095 19.65 31.38 19.16
C ALA A 1095 20.95 30.73 18.62
N LEU A 1096 22.06 30.80 19.38
CA LEU A 1096 23.39 30.35 18.93
C LEU A 1096 23.80 28.97 19.46
N TRP A 1097 23.33 28.54 20.62
CA TRP A 1097 23.75 27.27 21.25
C TRP A 1097 22.61 26.24 21.39
N ALA A 1098 21.36 26.70 21.54
CA ALA A 1098 20.19 25.83 21.64
C ALA A 1098 19.65 25.22 20.34
N PRO A 1099 20.11 25.59 19.10
CA PRO A 1099 19.68 24.82 17.95
C PRO A 1099 20.16 23.36 18.04
N PHE A 1100 21.32 23.12 18.65
CA PHE A 1100 21.95 21.80 18.68
C PHE A 1100 21.37 20.89 19.77
N ILE A 1101 21.02 19.67 19.37
CA ILE A 1101 20.42 18.64 20.22
C ILE A 1101 21.13 17.30 20.03
N HIS A 1102 20.93 16.40 20.99
CA HIS A 1102 21.42 15.02 20.94
C HIS A 1102 20.27 14.02 20.76
N GLN A 1103 20.39 13.14 19.77
CA GLN A 1103 19.55 11.94 19.57
C GLN A 1103 20.46 10.72 19.72
N GLY A 1104 20.13 9.75 20.58
CA GLY A 1104 20.99 8.59 20.78
C GLY A 1104 21.06 8.10 22.22
N HIS A 1105 22.18 7.48 22.56
CA HIS A 1105 22.39 6.86 23.85
C HIS A 1105 22.61 7.91 24.96
N PRO A 1106 21.75 8.00 26.00
CA PRO A 1106 21.82 9.09 26.98
C PRO A 1106 22.88 8.89 28.08
N GLY A 1107 23.51 7.72 28.10
CA GLY A 1107 24.42 7.32 29.17
C GLY A 1107 25.80 7.94 29.15
N ARG A 1108 26.46 7.89 30.31
CA ARG A 1108 27.84 8.35 30.51
C ARG A 1108 28.83 7.42 29.79
N THR A 1109 30.04 7.93 29.55
CA THR A 1109 31.17 7.08 29.16
C THR A 1109 31.41 6.06 30.27
N ARG A 1110 31.27 4.77 29.98
CA ARG A 1110 31.60 3.71 30.95
C ARG A 1110 33.12 3.76 31.18
N THR A 1111 33.54 3.88 32.45
CA THR A 1111 34.97 3.82 32.82
C THR A 1111 35.52 2.41 32.56
N GLU A 1112 36.83 2.27 32.28
CA GLU A 1112 37.47 0.97 31.98
C GLU A 1112 37.14 -0.12 33.03
N THR A 1113 37.00 0.27 34.30
CA THR A 1113 36.60 -0.61 35.41
C THR A 1113 35.18 -1.15 35.27
N GLN A 1114 34.25 -0.37 34.72
CA GLN A 1114 32.85 -0.75 34.50
C GLN A 1114 32.66 -1.59 33.22
N GLN A 1115 33.53 -1.41 32.21
CA GLN A 1115 33.55 -2.26 31.02
C GLN A 1115 34.04 -3.69 31.33
N ALA A 1116 35.03 -3.83 32.22
CA ALA A 1116 35.55 -5.12 32.65
C ALA A 1116 34.54 -5.95 33.47
N THR A 1117 33.76 -5.31 34.34
CA THR A 1117 32.72 -5.99 35.12
C THR A 1117 31.54 -6.42 34.26
N ALA A 1118 31.10 -5.59 33.30
CA ALA A 1118 29.98 -5.92 32.42
C ALA A 1118 30.30 -7.07 31.44
N THR A 1119 31.55 -7.17 30.95
CA THR A 1119 31.97 -8.31 30.13
C THR A 1119 32.00 -9.61 30.93
N THR A 1120 32.34 -9.53 32.22
CA THR A 1120 32.34 -10.69 33.14
C THR A 1120 30.92 -11.12 33.50
N GLU A 1121 30.00 -10.18 33.75
CA GLU A 1121 28.59 -10.49 34.03
C GLU A 1121 27.84 -11.02 32.79
N LYS A 1122 28.13 -10.50 31.59
CA LYS A 1122 27.53 -11.00 30.34
C LYS A 1122 27.97 -12.43 30.03
N THR A 1123 29.24 -12.76 30.26
CA THR A 1123 29.76 -14.14 30.10
C THR A 1123 29.23 -15.09 31.17
N GLU A 1124 29.04 -14.66 32.42
CA GLU A 1124 28.42 -15.49 33.46
C GLU A 1124 26.92 -15.72 33.24
N THR A 1125 26.21 -14.75 32.65
CA THR A 1125 24.77 -14.85 32.37
C THR A 1125 24.50 -15.73 31.15
N GLU A 1126 25.35 -15.66 30.11
CA GLU A 1126 25.30 -16.59 28.97
C GLU A 1126 25.72 -18.01 29.37
N GLY A 1127 26.71 -18.17 30.27
CA GLY A 1127 27.10 -19.46 30.83
C GLY A 1127 26.08 -20.09 31.79
N ARG A 1128 25.08 -19.35 32.25
CA ARG A 1128 23.93 -19.85 33.02
C ARG A 1128 22.67 -20.10 32.18
N LYS A 1129 22.62 -19.59 30.95
CA LYS A 1129 21.52 -19.79 30.00
C LYS A 1129 21.80 -20.89 28.95
N ALA A 1130 23.05 -21.31 28.78
CA ALA A 1130 23.45 -22.55 28.11
C ALA A 1130 23.46 -23.72 29.11
#